data_AF-A0A2S6EV77-F1
#
_entry.id   AF-A0A2S6EV77-F1
#
_cell.length_a   1.000
_cell.length_b   1.000
_cell.length_c   1.000
_cell.angle_alpha   90.00
_cell.angle_beta   90.00
_cell.angle_gamma   90.00
#
_symmetry.space_group_name_H-M   'P 1'
#
loop_
_entity.id
_entity.type
_entity.pdbx_description
1 polymer ?
#
loop_
_entity_poly.entity_id
_entity_poly.type
_entity_poly.pdbx_seq_one_letter_code
_entity_poly.pdbx_strand_id
1 'polypeptide(L)'
;MKSLVPWVCVLVASASQQVFADDAFNAYRLGNYNEAAEPLISKSGQDAVAEYYLGRLYLYGYGQLKNNRVAMRYFTKSAEKGYLPAVLLMARYSLLHEKNPEEAVRWFKQAAAVGDVNAQMFMAAAYLYGVGVKKNTDIARRYYIDAAKNGNAIAQYTLAEYFLESKHAGNKKLGIIWLNKAAENGDPKALTELGRLYVAGQMVAKDTAKGVELLNKAASEQYAPAMLELGKLALMQNQYDEAIQWLNKAAKQSTEATLELAHIYLQDKSPVYDPKTGFLLVLKAAQNGSVQAQKELANLYQKGIGVTADEELSKQWTLKAAENEKKNAEPPVLAQAALWLSNDRTDKLEETAYQMNGIFSPWNNPSALRNNSYNQAPKLETISRQDIFKPQFELTQPNSIPISSYYDALISKQVEFQSNQWAYPTYRLNPFIEALERANSPVIQKLNLPVPYIDANYDDNNEEGSFDLMDIWTGDWRRTVNYMSVVNYLYFRAILGNAQTQFEIGQLFQYGIGLMQDDASAIIFYENAAEQKHLGAEYNLGILYLKRGKDENDYQQALNWLTDSAFKGNKRAQYVLARILRQGIVGPDGKEYIKANDEQAMAMLYLSAANDYGPAEYELAEYLARDYNNGLSVDVRKQKIALIRKLYQGAVKNKVAAALLPLAFYNAMDDNKQKQEQAFKVAEEQAETGNEKAALLLGMLYDRGIGITADPAKAMYWYQQAGQNPVSQFILGTYITEGKGVPQDKEKGLDLLKQSAGSQFSYADFNLAVLKQQSGEDFLPNLIESYKLGNSHAGIVLADYYLSQSSDPEQMNQAKEIYKGLADKGDQYAQLKLAYMLQKGLGAAPDLAGAQHWYTASAEQGNPEAQYLLGQFYQLGETGEPDYNLAKHWYQKAAKHLSKADVALGFIYETVDDNYAQALKAYKNAAAKGDVLGAYNLALMYEYGKGVSVNYAKALALFKDASEKGAPEAMSQLAGMYFYGLGQPRNEQQALVWYKKAASLGNGNALYALGLLSETGVGVKLDFPDALRYYQEASDKGNEKAMLALARMYHYGLGVEKDHKRSASIYQKLAQKQNAYAQYQLGTYYIEGTAGERLPEKGRELLQQASENGSLQARRILQRLEAQTQDKVSYVEPVLFNNVPKFDGQSADMIYFDALNEWNHGEEVLSRMILQRLVTQYPNFIPAKRAYEQLNQAKLINNLG
;
A
#
# COMPACT_ATOMS: atom_id res chain seq x y z
N MET A 1 -41.11 32.95 7.43
CA MET A 1 -42.06 32.75 8.54
C MET A 1 -41.84 31.36 9.12
N LYS A 2 -41.87 31.28 10.46
CA LYS A 2 -41.52 30.14 11.31
C LYS A 2 -42.30 28.88 10.92
N SER A 3 -41.62 27.74 10.89
CA SER A 3 -42.22 26.40 10.93
C SER A 3 -41.35 25.54 11.85
N LEU A 4 -41.84 25.36 13.08
CA LEU A 4 -41.34 24.43 14.09
C LEU A 4 -41.35 22.99 13.56
N VAL A 5 -40.20 22.32 13.59
CA VAL A 5 -40.09 20.86 13.68
C VAL A 5 -38.97 20.56 14.70
N PRO A 6 -39.16 19.63 15.66
CA PRO A 6 -38.44 19.63 16.93
C PRO A 6 -37.06 18.99 16.84
N TRP A 7 -36.19 19.49 17.73
CA TRP A 7 -34.86 19.02 18.09
C TRP A 7 -34.77 17.50 18.38
N VAL A 8 -34.16 16.73 17.47
CA VAL A 8 -33.52 15.43 17.81
C VAL A 8 -32.12 15.25 17.18
N CYS A 9 -31.65 16.09 16.25
CA CYS A 9 -30.43 15.79 15.48
C CYS A 9 -29.13 16.53 15.88
N VAL A 10 -28.84 16.79 17.17
CA VAL A 10 -27.56 17.43 17.57
C VAL A 10 -26.78 16.65 18.65
N LEU A 11 -26.95 15.33 18.76
CA LEU A 11 -26.11 14.53 19.69
C LEU A 11 -25.37 13.34 19.04
N VAL A 12 -25.27 13.26 17.71
CA VAL A 12 -24.61 12.10 17.05
C VAL A 12 -23.28 12.46 16.35
N ALA A 13 -22.91 13.74 16.25
CA ALA A 13 -21.60 14.11 15.65
C ALA A 13 -20.45 14.26 16.67
N SER A 14 -20.70 14.08 17.97
CA SER A 14 -19.66 14.25 19.02
C SER A 14 -19.62 13.13 20.06
N ALA A 15 -20.40 12.05 19.90
CA ALA A 15 -20.50 10.98 20.90
C ALA A 15 -19.73 9.68 20.56
N SER A 16 -19.01 9.59 19.43
CA SER A 16 -18.33 8.34 19.03
C SER A 16 -16.79 8.38 19.09
N GLN A 17 -16.16 9.48 19.51
CA GLN A 17 -14.71 9.64 19.35
C GLN A 17 -13.82 9.06 20.47
N GLN A 18 -14.31 8.17 21.34
CA GLN A 18 -13.48 7.68 22.45
C GLN A 18 -13.49 6.17 22.69
N VAL A 19 -13.73 5.29 21.71
CA VAL A 19 -13.47 3.85 21.92
C VAL A 19 -13.13 3.13 20.59
N PHE A 20 -11.93 3.33 20.02
CA PHE A 20 -11.50 2.55 18.85
C PHE A 20 -10.18 1.82 19.00
N ALA A 21 -9.31 2.27 19.90
CA ALA A 21 -8.23 1.48 20.48
C ALA A 21 -8.80 0.55 21.57
N ASP A 22 -9.61 -0.41 21.14
CA ASP A 22 -10.25 -1.38 22.02
C ASP A 22 -9.87 -2.79 21.61
N ASP A 23 -9.37 -3.56 22.57
CA ASP A 23 -8.83 -4.90 22.34
C ASP A 23 -9.84 -5.82 21.64
N ALA A 24 -11.14 -5.62 21.87
CA ALA A 24 -12.20 -6.40 21.22
C ALA A 24 -12.22 -6.21 19.69
N PHE A 25 -12.15 -4.95 19.24
CA PHE A 25 -12.18 -4.62 17.81
C PHE A 25 -10.83 -4.96 17.15
N ASN A 26 -9.73 -4.78 17.87
CA ASN A 26 -8.41 -5.16 17.39
C ASN A 26 -8.32 -6.67 17.18
N ALA A 27 -8.81 -7.48 18.12
CA ALA A 27 -8.90 -8.93 17.95
C ALA A 27 -9.73 -9.31 16.71
N TYR A 28 -10.89 -8.66 16.48
CA TYR A 28 -11.69 -8.90 15.28
C TYR A 28 -10.90 -8.56 13.99
N ARG A 29 -10.28 -7.38 13.95
CA ARG A 29 -9.54 -6.86 12.78
C ARG A 29 -8.28 -7.67 12.48
N LEU A 30 -7.72 -8.37 13.46
CA LEU A 30 -6.58 -9.28 13.30
C LEU A 30 -7.01 -10.73 12.99
N GLY A 31 -8.31 -11.02 12.91
CA GLY A 31 -8.81 -12.37 12.65
C GLY A 31 -8.85 -13.29 13.89
N ASN A 32 -8.65 -12.74 15.09
CA ASN A 32 -8.76 -13.44 16.37
C ASN A 32 -10.22 -13.45 16.86
N TYR A 33 -11.12 -14.02 16.05
CA TYR A 33 -12.57 -13.95 16.28
C TYR A 33 -13.05 -14.59 17.59
N ASN A 34 -12.36 -15.61 18.10
CA ASN A 34 -12.68 -16.21 19.41
C ASN A 34 -12.43 -15.23 20.56
N GLU A 35 -11.33 -14.47 20.50
CA GLU A 35 -10.96 -13.46 21.50
C GLU A 35 -11.86 -12.22 21.40
N ALA A 36 -12.30 -11.89 20.18
CA ALA A 36 -13.20 -10.76 19.95
C ALA A 36 -14.63 -11.00 20.46
N ALA A 37 -15.11 -12.24 20.46
CA ALA A 37 -16.54 -12.53 20.65
C ALA A 37 -17.10 -12.08 22.01
N GLU A 38 -16.49 -12.47 23.12
CA GLU A 38 -17.01 -12.16 24.46
C GLU A 38 -16.99 -10.65 24.80
N PRO A 39 -15.89 -9.92 24.54
CA PRO A 39 -15.85 -8.47 24.73
C PRO A 39 -16.84 -7.71 23.83
N LEU A 40 -17.10 -8.19 22.61
CA LEU A 40 -18.11 -7.58 21.74
C LEU A 40 -19.53 -7.84 22.28
N ILE A 41 -19.81 -9.06 22.78
CA ILE A 41 -21.10 -9.41 23.39
C ILE A 41 -21.39 -8.52 24.60
N SER A 42 -20.40 -8.22 25.45
CA SER A 42 -20.61 -7.38 26.64
C SER A 42 -21.01 -5.94 26.30
N LYS A 43 -20.63 -5.45 25.11
CA LYS A 43 -21.00 -4.12 24.58
C LYS A 43 -22.32 -4.08 23.80
N SER A 44 -22.90 -5.25 23.53
CA SER A 44 -24.16 -5.39 22.81
C SER A 44 -25.27 -4.56 23.48
N GLY A 45 -26.06 -3.84 22.67
CA GLY A 45 -27.12 -2.95 23.15
C GLY A 45 -26.68 -1.51 23.40
N GLN A 46 -25.39 -1.25 23.61
CA GLN A 46 -24.84 0.10 23.82
C GLN A 46 -24.14 0.64 22.57
N ASP A 47 -23.32 -0.19 21.93
CA ASP A 47 -22.46 0.21 20.81
C ASP A 47 -22.97 -0.35 19.47
N ALA A 48 -23.25 0.54 18.51
CA ALA A 48 -23.73 0.16 17.18
C ALA A 48 -22.65 -0.58 16.34
N VAL A 49 -21.37 -0.27 16.57
CA VAL A 49 -20.23 -0.90 15.88
C VAL A 49 -20.03 -2.32 16.39
N ALA A 50 -20.12 -2.53 17.71
CA ALA A 50 -20.08 -3.87 18.31
C ALA A 50 -21.21 -4.75 17.77
N GLU A 51 -22.43 -4.22 17.64
CA GLU A 51 -23.57 -4.94 17.06
C GLU A 51 -23.31 -5.37 15.61
N TYR A 52 -22.72 -4.49 14.79
CA TYR A 52 -22.37 -4.84 13.41
C TYR A 52 -21.37 -5.99 13.35
N TYR A 53 -20.28 -5.92 14.11
CA TYR A 53 -19.25 -6.97 14.11
C TYR A 53 -19.77 -8.29 14.67
N LEU A 54 -20.61 -8.26 15.72
CA LEU A 54 -21.33 -9.46 16.20
C LEU A 54 -22.21 -10.06 15.10
N GLY A 55 -22.96 -9.21 14.39
CA GLY A 55 -23.76 -9.62 13.24
C GLY A 55 -22.93 -10.43 12.24
N ARG A 56 -21.71 -9.96 11.93
CA ARG A 56 -20.78 -10.65 11.02
C ARG A 56 -20.22 -11.95 11.60
N LEU A 57 -19.86 -11.99 12.88
CA LEU A 57 -19.40 -13.22 13.55
C LEU A 57 -20.46 -14.33 13.44
N TYR A 58 -21.72 -14.03 13.77
CA TYR A 58 -22.81 -15.00 13.66
C TYR A 58 -23.20 -15.31 12.22
N LEU A 59 -23.10 -14.35 11.30
CA LEU A 59 -23.42 -14.57 9.89
C LEU A 59 -22.46 -15.58 9.25
N TYR A 60 -21.17 -15.36 9.50
CA TYR A 60 -20.11 -16.18 8.92
C TYR A 60 -19.76 -17.39 9.76
N GLY A 61 -20.14 -17.44 11.04
CA GLY A 61 -19.77 -18.51 11.96
C GLY A 61 -18.28 -18.49 12.30
N TYR A 62 -17.68 -17.29 12.38
CA TYR A 62 -16.29 -17.11 12.77
C TYR A 62 -16.21 -16.98 14.29
N GLY A 63 -15.51 -17.90 14.93
CA GLY A 63 -15.39 -17.92 16.39
C GLY A 63 -16.66 -18.25 17.18
N GLN A 64 -17.83 -18.10 16.56
CA GLN A 64 -19.17 -18.39 17.09
C GLN A 64 -19.89 -19.33 16.14
N LEU A 65 -20.86 -20.09 16.64
CA LEU A 65 -21.72 -20.90 15.75
C LEU A 65 -22.56 -20.01 14.82
N LYS A 66 -22.58 -20.36 13.53
CA LYS A 66 -23.35 -19.63 12.53
C LYS A 66 -24.85 -19.59 12.89
N ASN A 67 -25.40 -18.38 12.94
CA ASN A 67 -26.81 -18.12 13.17
C ASN A 67 -27.28 -16.87 12.40
N ASN A 68 -27.93 -17.08 11.25
CA ASN A 68 -28.42 -16.00 10.39
C ASN A 68 -29.49 -15.14 11.08
N ARG A 69 -30.34 -15.71 11.96
CA ARG A 69 -31.39 -14.94 12.63
C ARG A 69 -30.79 -13.97 13.63
N VAL A 70 -29.85 -14.44 14.43
CA VAL A 70 -29.10 -13.60 15.38
C VAL A 70 -28.31 -12.54 14.63
N ALA A 71 -27.64 -12.92 13.54
CA ALA A 71 -26.90 -11.99 12.70
C ALA A 71 -27.77 -10.84 12.17
N MET A 72 -28.92 -11.15 11.56
CA MET A 72 -29.84 -10.14 11.05
C MET A 72 -30.37 -9.23 12.16
N ARG A 73 -30.72 -9.78 13.32
CA ARG A 73 -31.14 -8.96 14.47
C ARG A 73 -30.06 -7.96 14.91
N TYR A 74 -28.80 -8.39 14.89
CA TYR A 74 -27.67 -7.52 15.19
C TYR A 74 -27.46 -6.43 14.13
N PHE A 75 -27.53 -6.78 12.85
CA PHE A 75 -27.46 -5.80 11.77
C PHE A 75 -28.60 -4.78 11.82
N THR A 76 -29.83 -5.23 12.09
CA THR A 76 -30.98 -4.34 12.26
C THR A 76 -30.76 -3.37 13.41
N LYS A 77 -30.37 -3.84 14.60
CA LYS A 77 -30.08 -2.95 15.76
C LYS A 77 -29.00 -1.92 15.46
N SER A 78 -27.92 -2.37 14.81
CA SER A 78 -26.83 -1.49 14.39
C SER A 78 -27.28 -0.43 13.38
N ALA A 79 -28.12 -0.82 12.41
CA ALA A 79 -28.69 0.08 11.41
C ALA A 79 -29.69 1.08 12.03
N GLU A 80 -30.52 0.65 12.98
CA GLU A 80 -31.44 1.51 13.73
C GLU A 80 -30.71 2.60 14.52
N LYS A 81 -29.51 2.28 15.02
CA LYS A 81 -28.60 3.26 15.66
C LYS A 81 -27.83 4.14 14.67
N GLY A 82 -27.95 3.88 13.37
CA GLY A 82 -27.37 4.70 12.31
C GLY A 82 -25.93 4.39 11.93
N TYR A 83 -25.40 3.21 12.29
CA TYR A 83 -24.08 2.81 11.80
C TYR A 83 -24.13 2.56 10.29
N LEU A 84 -23.46 3.42 9.51
CA LEU A 84 -23.61 3.48 8.06
C LEU A 84 -23.38 2.13 7.34
N PRO A 85 -22.35 1.33 7.67
CA PRO A 85 -22.18 0.01 7.07
C PRO A 85 -23.38 -0.93 7.29
N ALA A 86 -23.99 -0.91 8.48
CA ALA A 86 -25.18 -1.69 8.77
C ALA A 86 -26.41 -1.15 8.02
N VAL A 87 -26.58 0.17 7.94
CA VAL A 87 -27.68 0.80 7.18
C VAL A 87 -27.60 0.42 5.70
N LEU A 88 -26.42 0.50 5.08
CA LEU A 88 -26.22 0.14 3.68
C LEU A 88 -26.44 -1.36 3.45
N LEU A 89 -25.99 -2.22 4.37
CA LEU A 89 -26.26 -3.65 4.32
C LEU A 89 -27.77 -3.93 4.34
N MET A 90 -28.50 -3.35 5.29
CA MET A 90 -29.95 -3.52 5.39
C MET A 90 -30.69 -2.98 4.17
N ALA A 91 -30.26 -1.83 3.63
CA ALA A 91 -30.84 -1.26 2.42
C ALA A 91 -30.76 -2.22 1.23
N ARG A 92 -29.57 -2.80 0.99
CA ARG A 92 -29.36 -3.74 -0.11
C ARG A 92 -30.03 -5.09 0.14
N TYR A 93 -30.02 -5.57 1.39
CA TYR A 93 -30.70 -6.79 1.78
C TYR A 93 -32.21 -6.71 1.54
N SER A 94 -32.87 -5.64 1.99
CA SER A 94 -34.30 -5.45 1.76
C SER A 94 -34.63 -5.27 0.27
N LEU A 95 -33.76 -4.60 -0.49
CA LEU A 95 -33.96 -4.40 -1.92
C LEU A 95 -33.85 -5.69 -2.74
N LEU A 96 -32.76 -6.45 -2.57
CA LEU A 96 -32.40 -7.56 -3.45
C LEU A 96 -32.86 -8.92 -2.93
N HIS A 97 -32.79 -9.15 -1.62
CA HIS A 97 -33.12 -10.44 -1.02
C HIS A 97 -34.59 -10.51 -0.60
N GLU A 98 -35.08 -9.55 0.18
CA GLU A 98 -36.49 -9.51 0.60
C GLU A 98 -37.43 -9.04 -0.50
N LYS A 99 -36.88 -8.39 -1.54
CA LYS A 99 -37.64 -7.77 -2.64
C LYS A 99 -38.68 -6.76 -2.12
N ASN A 100 -38.31 -6.03 -1.07
CA ASN A 100 -39.11 -5.00 -0.43
C ASN A 100 -38.51 -3.60 -0.69
N PRO A 101 -38.87 -2.94 -1.82
CA PRO A 101 -38.29 -1.66 -2.18
C PRO A 101 -38.70 -0.52 -1.24
N GLU A 102 -39.85 -0.61 -0.56
CA GLU A 102 -40.31 0.42 0.39
C GLU A 102 -39.39 0.48 1.62
N GLU A 103 -39.03 -0.69 2.15
CA GLU A 103 -38.09 -0.80 3.26
C GLU A 103 -36.66 -0.44 2.84
N ALA A 104 -36.24 -0.83 1.63
CA ALA A 104 -34.95 -0.42 1.09
C ALA A 104 -34.81 1.11 1.02
N VAL A 105 -35.84 1.81 0.52
CA VAL A 105 -35.87 3.28 0.47
C VAL A 105 -35.74 3.88 1.86
N ARG A 106 -36.36 3.30 2.90
CA ARG A 106 -36.22 3.80 4.28
C ARG A 106 -34.75 3.81 4.71
N TRP A 107 -34.02 2.72 4.46
CA TRP A 107 -32.60 2.62 4.80
C TRP A 107 -31.71 3.50 3.90
N PHE A 108 -31.93 3.49 2.59
CA PHE A 108 -31.19 4.37 1.67
C PHE A 108 -31.40 5.86 1.98
N LYS A 109 -32.60 6.24 2.41
CA LYS A 109 -32.88 7.62 2.84
C LYS A 109 -32.05 8.00 4.07
N GLN A 110 -31.89 7.08 5.02
CA GLN A 110 -31.05 7.28 6.21
C GLN A 110 -29.57 7.41 5.84
N ALA A 111 -29.06 6.56 4.95
CA ALA A 111 -27.68 6.65 4.46
C ALA A 111 -27.44 7.93 3.63
N ALA A 112 -28.39 8.34 2.80
CA ALA A 112 -28.30 9.57 2.02
C ALA A 112 -28.27 10.82 2.90
N ALA A 113 -28.97 10.79 4.05
CA ALA A 113 -29.00 11.90 5.00
C ALA A 113 -27.64 12.16 5.69
N VAL A 114 -26.77 11.14 5.78
CA VAL A 114 -25.40 11.27 6.29
C VAL A 114 -24.36 11.51 5.19
N GLY A 115 -24.79 11.71 3.94
CA GLY A 115 -23.92 12.09 2.83
C GLY A 115 -23.42 10.95 1.94
N ASP A 116 -23.91 9.72 2.11
CA ASP A 116 -23.50 8.60 1.23
C ASP A 116 -23.97 8.82 -0.21
N VAL A 117 -23.01 8.91 -1.14
CA VAL A 117 -23.26 9.27 -2.55
C VAL A 117 -24.05 8.20 -3.28
N ASN A 118 -23.78 6.91 -3.02
CA ASN A 118 -24.51 5.82 -3.65
C ASN A 118 -25.97 5.81 -3.17
N ALA A 119 -26.21 6.04 -1.89
CA ALA A 119 -27.55 6.16 -1.34
C ALA A 119 -28.30 7.37 -1.91
N GLN A 120 -27.64 8.53 -2.06
CA GLN A 120 -28.21 9.70 -2.73
C GLN A 120 -28.62 9.37 -4.17
N MET A 121 -27.74 8.70 -4.93
CA MET A 121 -28.04 8.26 -6.29
C MET A 121 -29.22 7.28 -6.34
N PHE A 122 -29.29 6.30 -5.44
CA PHE A 122 -30.42 5.38 -5.38
C PHE A 122 -31.72 6.11 -5.08
N MET A 123 -31.70 7.03 -4.11
CA MET A 123 -32.88 7.83 -3.78
C MET A 123 -33.32 8.71 -4.95
N ALA A 124 -32.39 9.28 -5.71
CA ALA A 124 -32.70 10.00 -6.94
C ALA A 124 -33.42 9.09 -7.95
N ALA A 125 -32.86 7.91 -8.24
CA ALA A 125 -33.47 6.93 -9.14
C ALA A 125 -34.85 6.47 -8.64
N ALA A 126 -34.98 6.21 -7.34
CA ALA A 126 -36.23 5.78 -6.72
C ALA A 126 -37.36 6.80 -6.92
N TYR A 127 -37.07 8.09 -6.75
CA TYR A 127 -38.04 9.16 -7.00
C TYR A 127 -38.25 9.47 -8.49
N LEU A 128 -37.26 9.24 -9.37
CA LEU A 128 -37.42 9.40 -10.82
C LEU A 128 -38.36 8.35 -11.43
N TYR A 129 -38.18 7.09 -11.03
CA TYR A 129 -38.83 5.94 -11.65
C TYR A 129 -39.95 5.32 -10.80
N GLY A 130 -40.08 5.73 -9.54
CA GLY A 130 -41.12 5.24 -8.63
C GLY A 130 -40.78 3.89 -7.98
N VAL A 131 -39.51 3.65 -7.63
CA VAL A 131 -39.06 2.42 -6.94
C VAL A 131 -39.29 2.56 -5.44
N GLY A 132 -40.30 1.89 -4.89
CA GLY A 132 -40.61 1.92 -3.44
C GLY A 132 -41.15 3.27 -2.92
N VAL A 133 -41.29 4.26 -3.81
CA VAL A 133 -41.84 5.59 -3.51
C VAL A 133 -42.68 6.09 -4.68
N LYS A 134 -43.54 7.09 -4.42
CA LYS A 134 -44.24 7.81 -5.48
C LYS A 134 -43.26 8.67 -6.28
N LYS A 135 -43.39 8.64 -7.61
CA LYS A 135 -42.59 9.46 -8.54
C LYS A 135 -42.66 10.94 -8.16
N ASN A 136 -41.50 11.57 -7.99
CA ASN A 136 -41.37 12.99 -7.66
C ASN A 136 -40.04 13.54 -8.18
N THR A 137 -40.09 14.23 -9.31
CA THR A 137 -38.90 14.76 -10.00
C THR A 137 -38.20 15.87 -9.20
N ASP A 138 -38.92 16.63 -8.38
CA ASP A 138 -38.32 17.70 -7.56
C ASP A 138 -37.52 17.14 -6.38
N ILE A 139 -38.02 16.07 -5.75
CA ILE A 139 -37.27 15.38 -4.69
C ILE A 139 -36.08 14.64 -5.28
N ALA A 140 -36.26 13.94 -6.41
CA ALA A 140 -35.15 13.31 -7.12
C ALA A 140 -34.02 14.31 -7.44
N ARG A 141 -34.40 15.52 -7.88
CA ARG A 141 -33.46 16.61 -8.16
C ARG A 141 -32.61 16.99 -6.97
N ARG A 142 -33.18 17.04 -5.77
CA ARG A 142 -32.39 17.36 -4.56
C ARG A 142 -31.31 16.31 -4.33
N TYR A 143 -31.66 15.03 -4.44
CA TYR A 143 -30.71 13.94 -4.22
C TYR A 143 -29.59 13.90 -5.26
N TYR A 144 -29.88 14.01 -6.56
CA TYR A 144 -28.81 14.02 -7.55
C TYR A 144 -28.01 15.34 -7.54
N ILE A 145 -28.58 16.48 -7.10
CA ILE A 145 -27.77 17.69 -6.86
C ILE A 145 -26.74 17.45 -5.77
N ASP A 146 -27.12 16.80 -4.67
CA ASP A 146 -26.20 16.52 -3.58
C ASP A 146 -25.13 15.49 -3.99
N ALA A 147 -25.52 14.45 -4.72
CA ALA A 147 -24.56 13.51 -5.32
C ALA A 147 -23.60 14.19 -6.30
N ALA A 148 -24.09 15.14 -7.12
CA ALA A 148 -23.28 15.88 -8.07
C ALA A 148 -22.24 16.78 -7.39
N LYS A 149 -22.62 17.44 -6.28
CA LYS A 149 -21.69 18.22 -5.45
C LYS A 149 -20.59 17.33 -4.86
N ASN A 150 -20.91 16.08 -4.55
CA ASN A 150 -19.97 15.09 -4.03
C ASN A 150 -19.20 14.32 -5.14
N GLY A 151 -19.21 14.81 -6.38
CA GLY A 151 -18.36 14.28 -7.45
C GLY A 151 -18.96 13.14 -8.27
N ASN A 152 -20.23 12.76 -8.08
CA ASN A 152 -20.83 11.69 -8.88
C ASN A 152 -21.06 12.13 -10.33
N ALA A 153 -20.39 11.47 -11.28
CA ALA A 153 -20.37 11.90 -12.68
C ALA A 153 -21.74 11.77 -13.38
N ILE A 154 -22.51 10.71 -13.09
CA ILE A 154 -23.88 10.50 -13.63
C ILE A 154 -24.81 11.61 -13.15
N ALA A 155 -24.72 11.97 -11.86
CA ALA A 155 -25.49 13.06 -11.28
C ALA A 155 -25.13 14.42 -11.88
N GLN A 156 -23.83 14.68 -12.08
CA GLN A 156 -23.33 15.90 -12.71
C GLN A 156 -23.82 16.04 -14.15
N TYR A 157 -23.78 14.94 -14.93
CA TYR A 157 -24.30 14.90 -16.29
C TYR A 157 -25.83 15.13 -16.32
N THR A 158 -26.59 14.43 -15.47
CA THR A 158 -28.05 14.60 -15.36
C THR A 158 -28.43 16.05 -15.00
N LEU A 159 -27.66 16.67 -14.11
CA LEU A 159 -27.84 18.07 -13.73
C LEU A 159 -27.46 19.03 -14.88
N ALA A 160 -26.42 18.68 -15.65
CA ALA A 160 -26.02 19.42 -16.83
C ALA A 160 -27.13 19.43 -17.89
N GLU A 161 -27.69 18.27 -18.24
CA GLU A 161 -28.81 18.14 -19.19
C GLU A 161 -29.99 19.02 -18.78
N TYR A 162 -30.41 18.92 -17.51
CA TYR A 162 -31.51 19.73 -16.97
C TYR A 162 -31.29 21.24 -17.17
N PHE A 163 -30.05 21.72 -16.98
CA PHE A 163 -29.72 23.13 -17.15
C PHE A 163 -29.53 23.55 -18.61
N LEU A 164 -29.06 22.65 -19.48
CA LEU A 164 -28.90 22.89 -20.91
C LEU A 164 -30.26 22.99 -21.63
N GLU A 165 -31.24 22.19 -21.20
CA GLU A 165 -32.62 22.23 -21.71
C GLU A 165 -33.42 23.45 -21.24
N SER A 166 -32.93 24.18 -20.23
CA SER A 166 -33.62 25.36 -19.71
C SER A 166 -33.67 26.52 -20.72
N LYS A 167 -34.82 27.20 -20.78
CA LYS A 167 -35.03 28.39 -21.60
C LYS A 167 -34.20 29.61 -21.17
N HIS A 168 -33.74 29.66 -19.92
CA HIS A 168 -32.92 30.77 -19.40
C HIS A 168 -31.43 30.62 -19.75
N ALA A 169 -30.84 31.65 -20.38
CA ALA A 169 -29.43 31.64 -20.79
C ALA A 169 -28.44 31.48 -19.61
N GLY A 170 -28.77 31.98 -18.41
CA GLY A 170 -27.95 31.79 -17.21
C GLY A 170 -27.85 30.32 -16.77
N ASN A 171 -28.93 29.56 -16.96
CA ASN A 171 -28.95 28.13 -16.67
C ASN A 171 -28.09 27.34 -17.66
N LYS A 172 -28.10 27.71 -18.95
CA LYS A 172 -27.26 27.04 -19.95
C LYS A 172 -25.76 27.12 -19.63
N LYS A 173 -25.28 28.28 -19.12
CA LYS A 173 -23.90 28.41 -18.63
C LYS A 173 -23.60 27.46 -17.47
N LEU A 174 -24.54 27.34 -16.52
CA LEU A 174 -24.41 26.40 -15.40
C LEU A 174 -24.43 24.95 -15.88
N GLY A 175 -25.21 24.64 -16.92
CA GLY A 175 -25.22 23.34 -17.60
C GLY A 175 -23.85 22.98 -18.16
N ILE A 176 -23.18 23.91 -18.85
CA ILE A 176 -21.81 23.70 -19.35
C ILE A 176 -20.81 23.49 -18.21
N ILE A 177 -20.93 24.19 -17.08
CA ILE A 177 -20.04 23.98 -15.93
C ILE A 177 -20.18 22.56 -15.38
N TRP A 178 -21.40 22.08 -15.19
CA TRP A 178 -21.64 20.72 -14.72
C TRP A 178 -21.24 19.66 -15.74
N LEU A 179 -21.44 19.95 -17.03
CA LEU A 179 -21.00 19.08 -18.13
C LEU A 179 -19.48 18.90 -18.14
N ASN A 180 -18.72 19.99 -17.95
CA ASN A 180 -17.26 19.92 -17.82
C ASN A 180 -16.85 19.09 -16.59
N LYS A 181 -17.48 19.29 -15.43
CA LYS A 181 -17.18 18.49 -14.23
C LYS A 181 -17.45 17.00 -14.43
N ALA A 182 -18.57 16.65 -15.08
CA ALA A 182 -18.88 15.26 -15.41
C ALA A 182 -17.84 14.65 -16.36
N ALA A 183 -17.41 15.42 -17.37
CA ALA A 183 -16.38 15.01 -18.32
C ALA A 183 -14.98 14.87 -17.67
N GLU A 184 -14.64 15.73 -16.73
CA GLU A 184 -13.42 15.63 -15.90
C GLU A 184 -13.42 14.36 -15.06
N ASN A 185 -14.58 14.01 -14.48
CA ASN A 185 -14.80 12.77 -13.75
C ASN A 185 -14.98 11.53 -14.64
N GLY A 186 -14.77 11.66 -15.96
CA GLY A 186 -14.73 10.54 -16.90
C GLY A 186 -16.09 10.03 -17.35
N ASP A 187 -17.18 10.78 -17.18
CA ASP A 187 -18.49 10.35 -17.70
C ASP A 187 -18.48 10.35 -19.25
N PRO A 188 -18.73 9.20 -19.91
CA PRO A 188 -18.63 9.09 -21.36
C PRO A 188 -19.74 9.86 -22.09
N LYS A 189 -20.93 10.04 -21.48
CA LYS A 189 -21.99 10.87 -22.05
C LYS A 189 -21.60 12.35 -22.04
N ALA A 190 -21.07 12.82 -20.92
CA ALA A 190 -20.59 14.18 -20.76
C ALA A 190 -19.43 14.51 -21.70
N LEU A 191 -18.44 13.60 -21.81
CA LEU A 191 -17.33 13.71 -22.75
C LEU A 191 -17.84 13.82 -24.20
N THR A 192 -18.84 12.99 -24.57
CA THR A 192 -19.41 12.98 -25.91
C THR A 192 -20.15 14.27 -26.23
N GLU A 193 -21.06 14.68 -25.34
CA GLU A 193 -21.87 15.88 -25.54
C GLU A 193 -21.00 17.15 -25.51
N LEU A 194 -20.04 17.24 -24.59
CA LEU A 194 -19.08 18.35 -24.56
C LEU A 194 -18.22 18.39 -25.82
N GLY A 195 -17.77 17.24 -26.31
CA GLY A 195 -17.05 17.11 -27.57
C GLY A 195 -17.87 17.64 -28.75
N ARG A 196 -19.14 17.24 -28.85
CA ARG A 196 -20.09 17.73 -29.86
C ARG A 196 -20.26 19.25 -29.81
N LEU A 197 -20.42 19.82 -28.61
CA LEU A 197 -20.56 21.27 -28.43
C LEU A 197 -19.32 22.05 -28.90
N TYR A 198 -18.11 21.55 -28.60
CA TYR A 198 -16.85 22.13 -29.07
C TYR A 198 -16.68 22.04 -30.58
N VAL A 199 -17.03 20.91 -31.20
CA VAL A 199 -17.00 20.73 -32.66
C VAL A 199 -17.97 21.69 -33.35
N ALA A 200 -19.20 21.79 -32.82
CA ALA A 200 -20.27 22.61 -33.40
C ALA A 200 -20.10 24.12 -33.11
N GLY A 201 -19.31 24.51 -32.11
CA GLY A 201 -19.22 25.89 -31.63
C GLY A 201 -20.52 26.39 -30.99
N GLN A 202 -21.31 25.47 -30.42
CA GLN A 202 -22.58 25.78 -29.77
C GLN A 202 -22.35 25.94 -28.27
N MET A 203 -22.72 27.11 -27.71
CA MET A 203 -22.60 27.44 -26.28
C MET A 203 -21.15 27.53 -25.73
N VAL A 204 -20.17 26.98 -26.44
CA VAL A 204 -18.72 27.11 -26.22
C VAL A 204 -18.05 27.62 -27.49
N ALA A 205 -16.86 28.22 -27.37
CA ALA A 205 -16.07 28.60 -28.54
C ALA A 205 -15.73 27.35 -29.38
N LYS A 206 -15.87 27.48 -30.70
CA LYS A 206 -15.56 26.37 -31.62
C LYS A 206 -14.10 25.97 -31.49
N ASP A 207 -13.87 24.72 -31.10
CA ASP A 207 -12.55 24.12 -30.95
C ASP A 207 -12.62 22.64 -31.35
N THR A 208 -12.38 22.39 -32.63
CA THR A 208 -12.51 21.04 -33.18
C THR A 208 -11.44 20.08 -32.63
N ALA A 209 -10.24 20.58 -32.30
CA ALA A 209 -9.16 19.75 -31.75
C ALA A 209 -9.55 19.25 -30.36
N LYS A 210 -10.01 20.15 -29.49
CA LYS A 210 -10.50 19.80 -28.15
C LYS A 210 -11.74 18.90 -28.21
N GLY A 211 -12.64 19.16 -29.14
CA GLY A 211 -13.81 18.32 -29.36
C GLY A 211 -13.46 16.86 -29.72
N VAL A 212 -12.49 16.69 -30.64
CA VAL A 212 -11.98 15.36 -31.03
C VAL A 212 -11.26 14.66 -29.88
N GLU A 213 -10.48 15.39 -29.07
CA GLU A 213 -9.81 14.84 -27.89
C GLU A 213 -10.82 14.22 -26.89
N LEU A 214 -11.87 14.97 -26.57
CA LEU A 214 -12.92 14.51 -25.65
C LEU A 214 -13.68 13.30 -26.20
N LEU A 215 -14.01 13.30 -27.49
CA LEU A 215 -14.66 12.18 -28.16
C LEU A 215 -13.76 10.93 -28.19
N ASN A 216 -12.47 11.08 -28.45
CA ASN A 216 -11.51 9.97 -28.40
C ASN A 216 -11.39 9.39 -26.97
N LYS A 217 -11.41 10.25 -25.95
CA LYS A 217 -11.40 9.81 -24.54
C LYS A 217 -12.63 8.94 -24.25
N ALA A 218 -13.83 9.37 -24.63
CA ALA A 218 -15.05 8.56 -24.46
C ALA A 218 -15.02 7.27 -25.31
N ALA A 219 -14.51 7.33 -26.54
CA ALA A 219 -14.38 6.16 -27.41
C ALA A 219 -13.38 5.12 -26.84
N SER A 220 -12.36 5.55 -26.11
CA SER A 220 -11.42 4.64 -25.43
C SER A 220 -12.09 3.77 -24.36
N GLU A 221 -13.19 4.24 -23.76
CA GLU A 221 -14.06 3.47 -22.86
C GLU A 221 -15.07 2.59 -23.60
N GLN A 222 -14.90 2.40 -24.91
CA GLN A 222 -15.78 1.64 -25.78
C GLN A 222 -17.19 2.24 -25.93
N TYR A 223 -17.36 3.55 -25.67
CA TYR A 223 -18.66 4.21 -25.76
C TYR A 223 -19.09 4.45 -27.21
N ALA A 224 -20.11 3.72 -27.67
CA ALA A 224 -20.54 3.72 -29.08
C ALA A 224 -21.01 5.09 -29.61
N PRO A 225 -21.74 5.94 -28.86
CA PRO A 225 -22.12 7.27 -29.33
C PRO A 225 -20.91 8.18 -29.62
N ALA A 226 -19.84 8.11 -28.83
CA ALA A 226 -18.62 8.87 -29.12
C ALA A 226 -17.95 8.44 -30.43
N MET A 227 -17.87 7.13 -30.66
CA MET A 227 -17.35 6.57 -31.91
C MET A 227 -18.21 6.95 -33.12
N LEU A 228 -19.54 7.01 -32.93
CA LEU A 228 -20.49 7.47 -33.94
C LEU A 228 -20.23 8.93 -34.33
N GLU A 229 -20.06 9.82 -33.34
CA GLU A 229 -19.75 11.23 -33.57
C GLU A 229 -18.38 11.43 -34.23
N LEU A 230 -17.34 10.65 -33.85
CA LEU A 230 -16.05 10.64 -34.55
C LEU A 230 -16.20 10.22 -36.02
N GLY A 231 -17.02 9.19 -36.28
CA GLY A 231 -17.35 8.75 -37.63
C GLY A 231 -18.02 9.86 -38.45
N LYS A 232 -19.05 10.51 -37.90
CA LYS A 232 -19.75 11.64 -38.53
C LYS A 232 -18.82 12.81 -38.80
N LEU A 233 -17.93 13.13 -37.87
CA LEU A 233 -16.95 14.20 -38.03
C LEU A 233 -15.93 13.90 -39.14
N ALA A 234 -15.41 12.67 -39.21
CA ALA A 234 -14.50 12.25 -40.28
C ALA A 234 -15.18 12.33 -41.66
N LEU A 235 -16.48 11.98 -41.75
CA LEU A 235 -17.26 12.18 -42.98
C LEU A 235 -17.35 13.66 -43.38
N MET A 236 -17.61 14.55 -42.43
CA MET A 236 -17.64 16.00 -42.69
C MET A 236 -16.29 16.54 -43.19
N GLN A 237 -15.19 15.86 -42.87
CA GLN A 237 -13.83 16.18 -43.33
C GLN A 237 -13.43 15.42 -44.61
N ASN A 238 -14.34 14.66 -45.23
CA ASN A 238 -14.09 13.79 -46.38
C ASN A 238 -13.05 12.68 -46.13
N GLN A 239 -12.87 12.25 -44.88
CA GLN A 239 -11.97 11.16 -44.47
C GLN A 239 -12.74 9.84 -44.36
N TYR A 240 -13.07 9.26 -45.52
CA TYR A 240 -13.96 8.08 -45.60
C TYR A 240 -13.39 6.83 -44.90
N ASP A 241 -12.09 6.56 -45.02
CA ASP A 241 -11.47 5.39 -44.39
C ASP A 241 -11.53 5.47 -42.86
N GLU A 242 -11.26 6.64 -42.29
CA GLU A 242 -11.33 6.89 -40.86
C GLU A 242 -12.78 6.83 -40.34
N ALA A 243 -13.72 7.41 -41.10
CA ALA A 243 -15.14 7.33 -40.79
C ALA A 243 -15.63 5.87 -40.73
N ILE A 244 -15.27 5.06 -41.73
CA ILE A 244 -15.64 3.63 -41.80
C ILE A 244 -15.03 2.87 -40.62
N GLN A 245 -13.78 3.16 -40.21
CA GLN A 245 -13.15 2.51 -39.07
C GLN A 245 -13.90 2.80 -37.76
N TRP A 246 -14.23 4.07 -37.49
CA TRP A 246 -14.95 4.45 -36.29
C TRP A 246 -16.38 3.90 -36.26
N LEU A 247 -17.10 3.99 -37.37
CA LEU A 247 -18.47 3.47 -37.49
C LEU A 247 -18.52 1.95 -37.40
N ASN A 248 -17.53 1.23 -37.94
CA ASN A 248 -17.43 -0.23 -37.73
C ASN A 248 -17.22 -0.61 -36.26
N LYS A 249 -16.43 0.18 -35.51
CA LYS A 249 -16.25 -0.03 -34.06
C LYS A 249 -17.58 0.22 -33.32
N ALA A 250 -18.27 1.31 -33.65
CA ALA A 250 -19.56 1.68 -33.07
C ALA A 250 -20.68 0.68 -33.41
N ALA A 251 -20.72 0.17 -34.65
CA ALA A 251 -21.73 -0.76 -35.17
C ALA A 251 -21.72 -2.14 -34.49
N LYS A 252 -20.67 -2.48 -33.72
CA LYS A 252 -20.67 -3.67 -32.87
C LYS A 252 -21.66 -3.58 -31.71
N GLN A 253 -22.00 -2.36 -31.29
CA GLN A 253 -22.78 -2.08 -30.09
C GLN A 253 -24.02 -1.21 -30.36
N SER A 254 -24.07 -0.51 -31.50
CA SER A 254 -25.17 0.41 -31.86
C SER A 254 -25.78 0.10 -33.23
N THR A 255 -27.10 -0.09 -33.26
CA THR A 255 -27.88 -0.21 -34.49
C THR A 255 -27.95 1.11 -35.27
N GLU A 256 -27.84 2.25 -34.58
CA GLU A 256 -27.77 3.59 -35.20
C GLU A 256 -26.47 3.75 -35.98
N ALA A 257 -25.33 3.37 -35.39
CA ALA A 257 -24.04 3.40 -36.08
C ALA A 257 -23.97 2.44 -37.27
N THR A 258 -24.68 1.30 -37.18
CA THR A 258 -24.81 0.36 -38.30
C THR A 258 -25.58 0.99 -39.46
N LEU A 259 -26.61 1.79 -39.19
CA LEU A 259 -27.37 2.51 -40.21
C LEU A 259 -26.57 3.63 -40.84
N GLU A 260 -25.89 4.45 -40.03
CA GLU A 260 -25.03 5.52 -40.52
C GLU A 260 -23.89 4.97 -41.41
N LEU A 261 -23.31 3.82 -41.04
CA LEU A 261 -22.37 3.11 -41.91
C LEU A 261 -23.01 2.68 -43.23
N ALA A 262 -24.26 2.19 -43.19
CA ALA A 262 -24.98 1.79 -44.39
C ALA A 262 -25.26 2.98 -45.32
N HIS A 263 -25.60 4.15 -44.77
CA HIS A 263 -25.85 5.37 -45.54
C HIS A 263 -24.64 5.82 -46.36
N ILE A 264 -23.42 5.65 -45.83
CA ILE A 264 -22.18 5.96 -46.56
C ILE A 264 -22.04 5.11 -47.83
N TYR A 265 -22.34 3.81 -47.73
CA TYR A 265 -22.24 2.86 -48.85
C TYR A 265 -23.39 3.00 -49.85
N LEU A 266 -24.54 3.53 -49.43
CA LEU A 266 -25.73 3.72 -50.27
C LEU A 266 -25.77 5.08 -50.98
N GLN A 267 -24.83 5.98 -50.71
CA GLN A 267 -24.78 7.29 -51.35
C GLN A 267 -24.09 7.22 -52.72
N ASP A 268 -24.86 7.31 -53.81
CA ASP A 268 -24.39 7.13 -55.21
C ASP A 268 -23.16 7.98 -55.62
N LYS A 269 -22.89 9.09 -54.92
CA LYS A 269 -21.75 10.01 -55.18
C LYS A 269 -20.58 9.82 -54.21
N SER A 270 -20.65 8.84 -53.32
CA SER A 270 -19.61 8.53 -52.34
C SER A 270 -18.45 7.77 -52.99
N PRO A 271 -17.18 8.06 -52.66
CA PRO A 271 -16.02 7.33 -53.19
C PRO A 271 -15.99 5.85 -52.76
N VAL A 272 -16.80 5.48 -51.76
CA VAL A 272 -16.94 4.12 -51.22
C VAL A 272 -18.32 3.52 -51.51
N TYR A 273 -19.03 4.03 -52.51
CA TYR A 273 -20.36 3.53 -52.89
C TYR A 273 -20.32 2.02 -53.23
N ASP A 274 -21.04 1.23 -52.44
CA ASP A 274 -21.29 -0.19 -52.68
C ASP A 274 -22.71 -0.53 -52.19
N PRO A 275 -23.70 -0.51 -53.09
CA PRO A 275 -25.09 -0.67 -52.70
C PRO A 275 -25.38 -2.07 -52.13
N LYS A 276 -24.57 -3.09 -52.46
CA LYS A 276 -24.73 -4.44 -51.88
C LYS A 276 -24.31 -4.45 -50.41
N THR A 277 -23.16 -3.87 -50.10
CA THR A 277 -22.68 -3.75 -48.71
C THR A 277 -23.61 -2.86 -47.88
N GLY A 278 -24.06 -1.74 -48.44
CA GLY A 278 -25.05 -0.87 -47.84
C GLY A 278 -26.36 -1.61 -47.50
N PHE A 279 -26.90 -2.37 -48.45
CA PHE A 279 -28.09 -3.19 -48.25
C PHE A 279 -27.92 -4.21 -47.11
N LEU A 280 -26.80 -4.94 -47.06
CA LEU A 280 -26.52 -5.92 -46.02
C LEU A 280 -26.46 -5.29 -44.62
N LEU A 281 -25.92 -4.08 -44.50
CA LEU A 281 -25.86 -3.34 -43.24
C LEU A 281 -27.24 -2.86 -42.78
N VAL A 282 -28.07 -2.32 -43.69
CA VAL A 282 -29.46 -1.97 -43.36
C VAL A 282 -30.24 -3.22 -42.94
N LEU A 283 -30.06 -4.34 -43.65
CA LEU A 283 -30.68 -5.63 -43.29
C LEU A 283 -30.29 -6.07 -41.87
N LYS A 284 -29.00 -6.00 -41.54
CA LYS A 284 -28.49 -6.34 -40.20
C LYS A 284 -29.09 -5.44 -39.13
N ALA A 285 -29.15 -4.13 -39.36
CA ALA A 285 -29.76 -3.19 -38.42
C ALA A 285 -31.28 -3.44 -38.25
N ALA A 286 -31.98 -3.79 -39.33
CA ALA A 286 -33.41 -4.11 -39.32
C ALA A 286 -33.73 -5.42 -38.58
N GLN A 287 -32.87 -6.43 -38.73
CA GLN A 287 -32.94 -7.69 -37.99
C GLN A 287 -32.69 -7.49 -36.49
N ASN A 288 -31.78 -6.57 -36.14
CA ASN A 288 -31.49 -6.19 -34.75
C ASN A 288 -32.56 -5.25 -34.14
N GLY A 289 -33.70 -5.06 -34.80
CA GLY A 289 -34.87 -4.40 -34.22
C GLY A 289 -34.98 -2.89 -34.47
N SER A 290 -34.08 -2.28 -35.25
CA SER A 290 -34.19 -0.85 -35.58
C SER A 290 -35.40 -0.59 -36.49
N VAL A 291 -36.40 0.12 -35.97
CA VAL A 291 -37.62 0.51 -36.73
C VAL A 291 -37.26 1.37 -37.94
N GLN A 292 -36.29 2.27 -37.79
CA GLN A 292 -35.81 3.09 -38.91
C GLN A 292 -35.16 2.22 -40.00
N ALA A 293 -34.30 1.28 -39.61
CA ALA A 293 -33.69 0.34 -40.56
C ALA A 293 -34.73 -0.51 -41.28
N GLN A 294 -35.80 -0.93 -40.58
CA GLN A 294 -36.88 -1.71 -41.18
C GLN A 294 -37.66 -0.90 -42.23
N LYS A 295 -37.93 0.38 -41.97
CA LYS A 295 -38.54 1.32 -42.94
C LYS A 295 -37.61 1.56 -44.14
N GLU A 296 -36.32 1.74 -43.91
CA GLU A 296 -35.33 1.96 -44.97
C GLU A 296 -35.09 0.70 -45.81
N LEU A 297 -35.05 -0.48 -45.19
CA LEU A 297 -34.92 -1.77 -45.86
C LEU A 297 -36.09 -2.03 -46.80
N ALA A 298 -37.31 -1.69 -46.37
CA ALA A 298 -38.50 -1.79 -47.21
C ALA A 298 -38.36 -0.93 -48.49
N ASN A 299 -37.80 0.27 -48.37
CA ASN A 299 -37.54 1.17 -49.50
C ASN A 299 -36.43 0.63 -50.44
N LEU A 300 -35.38 0.00 -49.89
CA LEU A 300 -34.33 -0.64 -50.70
C LEU A 300 -34.85 -1.82 -51.53
N TYR A 301 -35.70 -2.67 -50.95
CA TYR A 301 -36.39 -3.74 -51.69
C TYR A 301 -37.37 -3.20 -52.74
N GLN A 302 -38.08 -2.11 -52.43
CA GLN A 302 -38.99 -1.47 -53.39
C GLN A 302 -38.25 -0.92 -54.62
N LYS A 303 -37.07 -0.33 -54.42
CA LYS A 303 -36.28 0.33 -55.47
C LYS A 303 -35.25 -0.59 -56.15
N GLY A 304 -35.01 -1.79 -55.62
CA GLY A 304 -33.99 -2.71 -56.12
C GLY A 304 -32.55 -2.19 -55.93
N ILE A 305 -32.27 -1.52 -54.80
CA ILE A 305 -30.94 -0.95 -54.51
C ILE A 305 -30.14 -1.98 -53.69
N GLY A 306 -29.05 -2.49 -54.26
CA GLY A 306 -28.19 -3.50 -53.61
C GLY A 306 -28.74 -4.92 -53.63
N VAL A 307 -29.99 -5.10 -54.06
CA VAL A 307 -30.72 -6.37 -54.19
C VAL A 307 -31.71 -6.27 -55.36
N THR A 308 -32.20 -7.40 -55.87
CA THR A 308 -33.32 -7.39 -56.84
C THR A 308 -34.58 -6.82 -56.19
N ALA A 309 -35.33 -6.00 -56.94
CA ALA A 309 -36.56 -5.40 -56.43
C ALA A 309 -37.60 -6.47 -56.04
N ASP A 310 -38.20 -6.33 -54.85
CA ASP A 310 -39.18 -7.26 -54.29
C ASP A 310 -40.26 -6.48 -53.50
N GLU A 311 -41.45 -6.37 -54.10
CA GLU A 311 -42.56 -5.59 -53.53
C GLU A 311 -43.18 -6.27 -52.29
N GLU A 312 -43.12 -7.59 -52.20
CA GLU A 312 -43.72 -8.36 -51.11
C GLU A 312 -42.86 -8.26 -49.85
N LEU A 313 -41.54 -8.44 -49.97
CA LEU A 313 -40.62 -8.20 -48.86
C LEU A 313 -40.65 -6.75 -48.37
N SER A 314 -40.82 -5.78 -49.28
CA SER A 314 -41.00 -4.37 -48.91
C SER A 314 -42.21 -4.17 -47.99
N LYS A 315 -43.36 -4.76 -48.34
CA LYS A 315 -44.58 -4.70 -47.50
C LYS A 315 -44.38 -5.39 -46.14
N GLN A 316 -43.73 -6.55 -46.12
CA GLN A 316 -43.46 -7.30 -44.88
C GLN A 316 -42.60 -6.49 -43.89
N TRP A 317 -41.52 -5.87 -44.37
CA TRP A 317 -40.67 -5.03 -43.52
C TRP A 317 -41.37 -3.75 -43.05
N THR A 318 -42.27 -3.19 -43.87
CA THR A 318 -43.11 -2.04 -43.47
C THR A 318 -44.07 -2.40 -42.33
N LEU A 319 -44.72 -3.57 -42.41
CA LEU A 319 -45.60 -4.08 -41.35
C LEU A 319 -44.83 -4.38 -40.07
N LYS A 320 -43.64 -5.00 -40.20
CA LYS A 320 -42.77 -5.31 -39.07
C LYS A 320 -42.28 -4.04 -38.36
N ALA A 321 -41.96 -2.99 -39.12
CA ALA A 321 -41.65 -1.68 -38.57
C ALA A 321 -42.81 -1.12 -37.73
N ALA A 322 -44.03 -1.18 -38.26
CA ALA A 322 -45.23 -0.71 -37.56
C ALA A 322 -45.59 -1.55 -36.32
N GLU A 323 -45.28 -2.85 -36.31
CA GLU A 323 -45.47 -3.73 -35.15
C GLU A 323 -44.44 -3.44 -34.05
N ASN A 324 -43.16 -3.33 -34.41
CA ASN A 324 -42.09 -3.00 -33.46
C ASN A 324 -42.25 -1.59 -32.88
N GLU A 325 -42.75 -0.64 -33.67
CA GLU A 325 -43.08 0.72 -33.20
C GLU A 325 -44.18 0.72 -32.11
N LYS A 326 -45.04 -0.31 -32.06
CA LYS A 326 -46.06 -0.51 -31.00
C LYS A 326 -45.56 -1.35 -29.81
N LYS A 327 -44.44 -2.09 -29.94
CA LYS A 327 -43.93 -3.07 -28.96
C LYS A 327 -42.89 -2.50 -27.98
N ASN A 328 -42.46 -1.25 -28.16
CA ASN A 328 -41.57 -0.54 -27.22
C ASN A 328 -42.30 -0.19 -25.91
N ALA A 329 -42.65 -1.20 -25.11
CA ALA A 329 -43.10 -1.02 -23.74
C ALA A 329 -41.91 -0.60 -22.87
N GLU A 330 -42.11 0.38 -21.99
CA GLU A 330 -41.07 0.82 -21.04
C GLU A 330 -40.62 -0.37 -20.17
N PRO A 331 -39.30 -0.52 -19.91
CA PRO A 331 -38.81 -1.58 -19.06
C PRO A 331 -39.40 -1.45 -17.64
N PRO A 332 -39.42 -2.53 -16.84
CA PRO A 332 -39.86 -2.46 -15.44
C PRO A 332 -39.15 -1.35 -14.67
N VAL A 333 -39.82 -0.72 -13.71
CA VAL A 333 -39.29 0.47 -12.98
C VAL A 333 -37.91 0.25 -12.34
N LEU A 334 -37.63 -0.96 -11.85
CA LEU A 334 -36.31 -1.32 -11.30
C LEU A 334 -35.23 -1.40 -12.39
N ALA A 335 -35.57 -1.89 -13.58
CA ALA A 335 -34.66 -1.94 -14.72
C ALA A 335 -34.37 -0.53 -15.26
N GLN A 336 -35.37 0.36 -15.28
CA GLN A 336 -35.17 1.78 -15.58
C GLN A 336 -34.19 2.44 -14.60
N ALA A 337 -34.35 2.18 -13.30
CA ALA A 337 -33.44 2.69 -12.29
C ALA A 337 -32.01 2.11 -12.46
N ALA A 338 -31.87 0.81 -12.75
CA ALA A 338 -30.58 0.16 -12.97
C ALA A 338 -29.83 0.74 -14.18
N LEU A 339 -30.53 0.96 -15.29
CA LEU A 339 -29.97 1.59 -16.49
C LEU A 339 -29.45 2.98 -16.17
N TRP A 340 -30.24 3.82 -15.49
CA TRP A 340 -29.79 5.16 -15.11
C TRP A 340 -28.59 5.14 -14.17
N LEU A 341 -28.63 4.30 -13.13
CA LEU A 341 -27.55 4.15 -12.14
C LEU A 341 -26.26 3.56 -12.71
N SER A 342 -26.35 2.84 -13.84
CA SER A 342 -25.21 2.21 -14.52
C SER A 342 -24.74 2.95 -15.77
N ASN A 343 -25.36 4.08 -16.09
CA ASN A 343 -25.13 4.83 -17.32
C ASN A 343 -25.40 4.00 -18.60
N ASP A 344 -26.55 3.32 -18.62
CA ASP A 344 -27.08 2.43 -19.67
C ASP A 344 -26.25 1.17 -19.93
N ARG A 345 -25.41 0.75 -18.98
CA ARG A 345 -24.57 -0.46 -19.12
C ARG A 345 -25.33 -1.74 -18.81
N THR A 346 -26.25 -1.72 -17.85
CA THR A 346 -27.01 -2.90 -17.41
C THR A 346 -28.38 -2.54 -16.86
N ASP A 347 -29.36 -3.39 -17.13
CA ASP A 347 -30.73 -3.31 -16.60
C ASP A 347 -30.91 -4.08 -15.28
N LYS A 348 -29.82 -4.61 -14.73
CA LYS A 348 -29.81 -5.38 -13.46
C LYS A 348 -29.05 -4.63 -12.39
N LEU A 349 -29.71 -4.38 -11.25
CA LEU A 349 -29.08 -3.74 -10.09
C LEU A 349 -27.94 -4.58 -9.51
N GLU A 350 -27.98 -5.90 -9.66
CA GLU A 350 -26.96 -6.83 -9.22
C GLU A 350 -25.62 -6.66 -9.96
N GLU A 351 -25.62 -6.01 -11.13
CA GLU A 351 -24.43 -5.71 -11.91
C GLU A 351 -23.91 -4.27 -11.67
N THR A 352 -24.46 -3.57 -10.67
CA THR A 352 -24.13 -2.18 -10.32
C THR A 352 -23.46 -2.06 -8.95
N ALA A 353 -23.19 -0.82 -8.49
CA ALA A 353 -22.67 -0.53 -7.16
C ALA A 353 -23.62 -0.93 -6.00
N TYR A 354 -24.87 -1.27 -6.30
CA TYR A 354 -25.91 -1.63 -5.32
C TYR A 354 -26.00 -3.12 -5.01
N GLN A 355 -25.18 -3.94 -5.67
CA GLN A 355 -25.11 -5.37 -5.43
C GLN A 355 -24.74 -5.71 -3.96
N MET A 356 -25.21 -6.87 -3.51
CA MET A 356 -24.78 -7.46 -2.24
C MET A 356 -23.45 -8.20 -2.44
N ASN A 357 -22.34 -7.51 -2.13
CA ASN A 357 -21.01 -8.12 -2.13
C ASN A 357 -20.81 -9.04 -0.93
N GLY A 358 -19.91 -10.01 -1.09
CA GLY A 358 -19.42 -10.90 -0.03
C GLY A 358 -20.46 -11.85 0.54
N ILE A 359 -21.38 -11.33 1.33
CA ILE A 359 -22.39 -12.06 2.11
C ILE A 359 -23.26 -12.98 1.24
N PHE A 360 -23.59 -12.57 0.01
CA PHE A 360 -24.50 -13.33 -0.86
C PHE A 360 -23.86 -14.55 -1.53
N SER A 361 -22.55 -14.56 -1.79
CA SER A 361 -21.93 -15.71 -2.48
C SER A 361 -21.84 -16.97 -1.60
N PRO A 362 -21.51 -16.92 -0.29
CA PRO A 362 -21.67 -18.06 0.61
C PRO A 362 -23.13 -18.46 0.81
N TRP A 363 -24.09 -17.53 0.67
CA TRP A 363 -25.51 -17.86 0.82
C TRP A 363 -26.01 -18.78 -0.30
N ASN A 364 -25.35 -18.80 -1.45
CA ASN A 364 -25.69 -19.75 -2.53
C ASN A 364 -24.97 -21.09 -2.42
N ASN A 365 -24.12 -21.27 -1.39
CA ASN A 365 -23.44 -22.54 -1.12
C ASN A 365 -24.20 -23.33 -0.02
N PRO A 366 -24.87 -24.45 -0.36
CA PRO A 366 -25.62 -25.26 0.61
C PRO A 366 -24.77 -25.75 1.79
N SER A 367 -23.47 -25.97 1.58
CA SER A 367 -22.53 -26.39 2.63
C SER A 367 -22.21 -25.25 3.59
N ALA A 368 -22.16 -24.00 3.11
CA ALA A 368 -21.94 -22.81 3.95
C ALA A 368 -23.23 -22.36 4.67
N LEU A 369 -24.40 -22.80 4.21
CA LEU A 369 -25.70 -22.40 4.75
C LEU A 369 -26.15 -23.16 6.00
N ARG A 370 -25.53 -24.30 6.36
CA ARG A 370 -25.97 -25.12 7.50
C ARG A 370 -25.93 -24.33 8.81
N ASN A 371 -27.10 -23.99 9.35
CA ASN A 371 -27.25 -23.36 10.66
C ASN A 371 -26.61 -24.29 11.71
N ASN A 372 -25.75 -23.76 12.57
CA ASN A 372 -24.85 -24.50 13.49
C ASN A 372 -23.52 -25.00 12.90
N SER A 373 -23.08 -24.43 11.78
CA SER A 373 -21.69 -24.62 11.30
C SER A 373 -20.75 -23.65 12.00
N TYR A 374 -19.57 -24.14 12.38
CA TYR A 374 -18.44 -23.33 12.81
C TYR A 374 -17.50 -23.29 11.60
N ASN A 375 -17.43 -22.15 10.92
CA ASN A 375 -16.69 -22.01 9.68
C ASN A 375 -15.25 -21.60 9.99
N GLN A 376 -14.31 -22.14 9.21
CA GLN A 376 -12.95 -21.65 9.30
C GLN A 376 -12.89 -20.23 8.73
N ALA A 377 -12.24 -19.35 9.47
CA ALA A 377 -12.02 -17.99 9.07
C ALA A 377 -10.65 -17.86 8.38
N PRO A 378 -10.49 -16.86 7.48
CA PRO A 378 -9.18 -16.51 6.99
C PRO A 378 -8.27 -16.10 8.14
N LYS A 379 -6.98 -16.33 7.97
CA LYS A 379 -5.94 -16.02 8.96
C LYS A 379 -5.05 -14.89 8.48
N LEU A 380 -4.64 -14.04 9.40
CA LEU A 380 -3.60 -13.04 9.22
C LEU A 380 -2.29 -13.53 9.82
N GLU A 381 -1.18 -13.11 9.23
CA GLU A 381 0.13 -13.31 9.83
C GLU A 381 0.41 -12.22 10.87
N THR A 382 0.90 -12.60 12.04
CA THR A 382 1.29 -11.65 13.09
C THR A 382 2.80 -11.56 13.16
N ILE A 383 3.34 -10.35 13.19
CA ILE A 383 4.76 -10.15 13.48
C ILE A 383 4.94 -10.11 15.00
N SER A 384 5.73 -11.04 15.53
CA SER A 384 6.05 -11.10 16.94
C SER A 384 7.18 -10.14 17.30
N ARG A 385 7.32 -9.87 18.61
CA ARG A 385 8.48 -9.12 19.13
C ARG A 385 9.80 -9.79 18.73
N GLN A 386 9.85 -11.12 18.71
CA GLN A 386 11.06 -11.88 18.39
C GLN A 386 11.44 -11.75 16.90
N ASP A 387 10.47 -11.53 16.02
CA ASP A 387 10.71 -11.30 14.60
C ASP A 387 11.34 -9.92 14.34
N ILE A 388 10.98 -8.92 15.17
CA ILE A 388 11.51 -7.56 15.05
C ILE A 388 12.88 -7.42 15.73
N PHE A 389 13.06 -7.99 16.92
CA PHE A 389 14.29 -7.82 17.72
C PHE A 389 15.12 -9.09 17.75
N LYS A 390 15.76 -9.41 16.62
CA LYS A 390 16.66 -10.54 16.48
C LYS A 390 18.08 -10.05 16.23
N PRO A 391 19.01 -10.16 17.20
CA PRO A 391 20.39 -9.76 16.99
C PRO A 391 21.02 -10.67 15.93
N GLN A 392 21.61 -10.06 14.89
CA GLN A 392 22.27 -10.76 13.80
C GLN A 392 23.79 -10.65 13.95
N PHE A 393 24.41 -11.69 14.52
CA PHE A 393 25.87 -11.81 14.65
C PHE A 393 26.47 -12.42 13.38
N GLU A 394 26.48 -11.65 12.30
CA GLU A 394 27.09 -12.04 11.03
C GLU A 394 28.31 -11.16 10.74
N LEU A 395 29.37 -11.75 10.18
CA LEU A 395 30.55 -10.98 9.81
C LEU A 395 30.17 -9.94 8.75
N THR A 396 30.50 -8.68 9.00
CA THR A 396 30.38 -7.65 7.98
C THR A 396 31.36 -7.95 6.86
N GLN A 397 30.82 -8.21 5.68
CA GLN A 397 31.61 -8.56 4.51
C GLN A 397 32.32 -7.30 3.96
N PRO A 398 33.63 -7.35 3.70
CA PRO A 398 34.36 -6.23 3.12
C PRO A 398 33.77 -5.64 1.83
N ASN A 399 33.09 -6.45 1.02
CA ASN A 399 32.48 -5.97 -0.21
C ASN A 399 31.10 -5.31 0.00
N SER A 400 30.47 -5.45 1.18
CA SER A 400 29.18 -4.80 1.49
C SER A 400 29.33 -3.40 2.09
N ILE A 401 30.52 -3.03 2.55
CA ILE A 401 30.80 -1.70 3.10
C ILE A 401 30.96 -0.69 1.94
N PRO A 402 30.32 0.51 2.00
CA PRO A 402 30.53 1.54 0.99
C PRO A 402 32.00 1.94 0.86
N ILE A 403 32.50 2.12 -0.38
CA ILE A 403 33.89 2.52 -0.63
C ILE A 403 34.21 3.88 0.05
N SER A 404 33.22 4.76 0.19
CA SER A 404 33.36 6.02 0.92
C SER A 404 33.76 5.81 2.38
N SER A 405 33.21 4.80 3.05
CA SER A 405 33.59 4.48 4.44
C SER A 405 35.04 4.05 4.56
N TYR A 406 35.60 3.42 3.52
CA TYR A 406 37.01 3.11 3.46
C TYR A 406 37.86 4.33 3.16
N TYR A 407 37.43 5.18 2.22
CA TYR A 407 38.12 6.43 1.92
C TYR A 407 38.20 7.33 3.16
N ASP A 408 37.09 7.50 3.89
CA ASP A 408 37.01 8.27 5.15
C ASP A 408 38.03 7.76 6.20
N ALA A 409 38.25 6.44 6.28
CA ALA A 409 39.21 5.84 7.21
C ALA A 409 40.68 6.01 6.80
N LEU A 410 40.94 6.39 5.53
CA LEU A 410 42.28 6.54 4.96
C LEU A 410 42.79 7.98 4.92
N ILE A 411 41.91 8.97 5.15
CA ILE A 411 42.30 10.39 5.16
C ILE A 411 42.67 10.82 6.58
N SER A 412 43.81 11.50 6.74
CA SER A 412 44.25 12.02 8.04
C SER A 412 43.27 13.05 8.60
N LYS A 413 43.02 12.99 9.92
CA LYS A 413 42.18 13.96 10.66
C LYS A 413 42.87 15.32 10.88
N GLN A 414 44.19 15.42 10.70
CA GLN A 414 44.94 16.67 10.84
C GLN A 414 45.34 17.23 9.47
N VAL A 415 45.16 18.54 9.28
CA VAL A 415 45.63 19.24 8.08
C VAL A 415 47.13 19.50 8.23
N GLU A 416 47.96 18.64 7.64
CA GLU A 416 49.39 18.93 7.52
C GLU A 416 49.61 19.98 6.43
N PHE A 417 49.79 21.24 6.83
CA PHE A 417 50.42 22.23 5.96
C PHE A 417 51.94 22.05 6.09
N GLN A 418 52.63 21.68 5.02
CA GLN A 418 54.09 21.75 5.01
C GLN A 418 54.49 23.22 5.11
N SER A 419 55.01 23.61 6.28
CA SER A 419 55.08 25.00 6.73
C SER A 419 56.14 25.86 6.03
N ASN A 420 56.87 25.40 5.00
CA ASN A 420 58.11 26.10 4.64
C ASN A 420 58.52 26.24 3.17
N GLN A 421 57.68 25.95 2.18
CA GLN A 421 57.98 26.32 0.78
C GLN A 421 56.71 26.65 -0.01
N TRP A 422 56.10 27.80 0.24
CA TRP A 422 54.93 28.22 -0.54
C TRP A 422 55.30 29.12 -1.72
N ALA A 423 54.88 28.70 -2.92
CA ALA A 423 54.87 29.53 -4.12
C ALA A 423 53.46 30.05 -4.41
N TYR A 424 53.33 31.37 -4.56
CA TYR A 424 52.09 32.03 -4.98
C TYR A 424 51.78 31.73 -6.46
N PRO A 425 50.52 31.42 -6.81
CA PRO A 425 50.14 31.16 -8.20
C PRO A 425 50.47 32.32 -9.15
N THR A 426 51.33 32.11 -10.13
CA THR A 426 51.68 33.16 -11.10
C THR A 426 50.75 33.14 -12.32
N TYR A 427 50.53 34.30 -12.94
CA TYR A 427 49.93 34.37 -14.27
C TYR A 427 50.89 33.87 -15.34
N ARG A 428 50.36 33.21 -16.37
CA ARG A 428 51.13 32.78 -17.54
C ARG A 428 51.68 34.01 -18.27
N LEU A 429 52.85 33.86 -18.88
CA LEU A 429 53.41 34.88 -19.77
C LEU A 429 52.69 34.84 -21.12
N ASN A 430 52.75 35.95 -21.86
CA ASN A 430 52.25 36.02 -23.23
C ASN A 430 52.85 34.88 -24.09
N PRO A 431 52.05 34.14 -24.88
CA PRO A 431 52.51 32.96 -25.64
C PRO A 431 53.68 33.23 -26.60
N PHE A 432 53.78 34.43 -27.16
CA PHE A 432 54.90 34.81 -28.02
C PHE A 432 56.21 34.96 -27.23
N ILE A 433 56.13 35.50 -26.01
CA ILE A 433 57.27 35.61 -25.08
C ILE A 433 57.69 34.21 -24.63
N GLU A 434 56.71 33.34 -24.33
CA GLU A 434 56.96 31.95 -23.95
C GLU A 434 57.62 31.15 -25.09
N ALA A 435 57.18 31.36 -26.34
CA ALA A 435 57.79 30.74 -27.51
C ALA A 435 59.23 31.24 -27.75
N LEU A 436 59.52 32.52 -27.47
CA LEU A 436 60.87 33.09 -27.55
C LEU A 436 61.82 32.51 -26.50
N GLU A 437 61.34 32.33 -25.26
CA GLU A 437 62.04 31.60 -24.19
C GLU A 437 62.40 30.16 -24.62
N ARG A 438 61.45 29.46 -25.24
CA ARG A 438 61.68 28.08 -25.71
C ARG A 438 62.63 28.00 -26.92
N ALA A 439 62.62 28.99 -27.82
CA ALA A 439 63.34 28.96 -29.09
C ALA A 439 64.82 29.37 -29.00
N ASN A 440 65.24 30.13 -27.97
CA ASN A 440 66.59 30.68 -27.84
C ASN A 440 67.50 29.95 -26.82
N SER A 441 67.16 28.74 -26.38
CA SER A 441 67.94 27.99 -25.37
C SER A 441 68.71 26.79 -25.95
N PRO A 442 70.05 26.84 -26.08
CA PRO A 442 70.87 25.66 -26.31
C PRO A 442 71.26 25.06 -24.95
N VAL A 443 70.47 24.08 -24.50
CA VAL A 443 70.62 23.32 -23.25
C VAL A 443 70.25 24.11 -21.99
N ILE A 444 69.36 23.51 -21.20
CA ILE A 444 68.98 23.90 -19.85
C ILE A 444 70.24 24.15 -19.00
N GLN A 445 70.66 25.40 -18.89
CA GLN A 445 71.23 25.97 -17.68
C GLN A 445 70.17 26.94 -17.17
N LYS A 446 69.38 26.45 -16.21
CA LYS A 446 68.39 27.22 -15.46
C LYS A 446 69.02 28.56 -15.03
N LEU A 447 68.54 29.68 -15.55
CA LEU A 447 68.36 30.83 -14.66
C LEU A 447 67.53 30.28 -13.50
N ASN A 448 68.01 30.48 -12.27
CA ASN A 448 67.25 30.21 -11.04
C ASN A 448 66.04 31.17 -10.97
N LEU A 449 65.10 31.03 -11.90
CA LEU A 449 63.72 31.36 -11.62
C LEU A 449 63.33 30.42 -10.46
N PRO A 450 62.71 30.95 -9.38
CA PRO A 450 62.30 30.13 -8.25
C PRO A 450 61.51 28.92 -8.76
N VAL A 451 61.66 27.78 -8.09
CA VAL A 451 61.18 26.46 -8.53
C VAL A 451 59.74 26.21 -8.07
N PRO A 452 58.69 26.61 -8.82
CA PRO A 452 57.41 25.92 -8.73
C PRO A 452 56.93 25.35 -10.07
N TYR A 453 57.77 25.35 -11.10
CA TYR A 453 57.40 24.94 -12.47
C TYR A 453 57.18 23.44 -12.70
N ILE A 454 57.20 22.60 -11.64
CA ILE A 454 57.10 21.13 -11.81
C ILE A 454 55.77 20.56 -11.29
N ASP A 455 55.05 21.22 -10.38
CA ASP A 455 53.86 20.61 -9.75
C ASP A 455 52.50 21.27 -10.03
N ALA A 456 52.43 22.22 -10.96
CA ALA A 456 51.14 22.78 -11.33
C ALA A 456 51.07 23.37 -12.74
N ASN A 457 50.61 22.56 -13.69
CA ASN A 457 50.07 23.07 -14.95
C ASN A 457 48.65 23.63 -14.70
N TYR A 458 48.52 24.82 -14.09
CA TYR A 458 47.23 25.52 -14.01
C TYR A 458 46.97 26.26 -15.33
N ASP A 459 46.43 25.52 -16.31
CA ASP A 459 46.15 26.02 -17.66
C ASP A 459 44.71 26.59 -17.71
N ASP A 460 44.59 27.91 -17.74
CA ASP A 460 43.33 28.64 -17.92
C ASP A 460 43.09 28.88 -19.42
N ASN A 461 42.35 27.98 -20.07
CA ASN A 461 41.77 28.27 -21.38
C ASN A 461 40.39 28.88 -21.18
N ASN A 462 40.31 30.20 -21.05
CA ASN A 462 39.06 30.96 -21.11
C ASN A 462 39.33 32.40 -21.58
N GLU A 463 39.99 32.55 -22.72
CA GLU A 463 39.84 33.76 -23.53
C GLU A 463 39.48 33.33 -24.95
N GLU A 464 38.21 33.54 -25.32
CA GLU A 464 37.73 33.42 -26.69
C GLU A 464 38.56 34.31 -27.62
N GLY A 465 38.84 33.76 -28.80
CA GLY A 465 39.82 34.28 -29.75
C GLY A 465 39.72 35.78 -29.97
N SER A 466 40.73 36.51 -29.50
CA SER A 466 40.99 37.85 -29.99
C SER A 466 41.74 37.73 -31.31
N PHE A 467 41.19 38.39 -32.31
CA PHE A 467 41.76 38.58 -33.63
C PHE A 467 43.19 39.15 -33.50
N ASP A 468 44.21 38.34 -33.81
CA ASP A 468 45.60 38.77 -33.74
C ASP A 468 46.08 39.33 -35.08
N LEU A 469 46.27 40.65 -35.12
CA LEU A 469 46.84 41.36 -36.26
C LEU A 469 48.27 40.88 -36.58
N MET A 470 48.97 40.24 -35.63
CA MET A 470 50.29 39.67 -35.87
C MET A 470 50.25 38.46 -36.79
N ASP A 471 49.22 37.62 -36.81
CA ASP A 471 49.17 36.47 -37.73
C ASP A 471 49.15 36.90 -39.21
N ILE A 472 48.64 38.10 -39.50
CA ILE A 472 48.65 38.68 -40.86
C ILE A 472 50.01 39.31 -41.20
N TRP A 473 50.75 39.82 -40.21
CA TRP A 473 52.04 40.50 -40.42
C TRP A 473 53.25 39.58 -40.30
N THR A 474 53.06 38.37 -39.75
CA THR A 474 54.14 37.44 -39.40
C THR A 474 54.19 36.17 -40.27
N GLY A 475 53.42 36.12 -41.36
CA GLY A 475 53.41 34.97 -42.27
C GLY A 475 54.77 34.60 -42.86
N ASP A 476 55.67 35.58 -43.05
CA ASP A 476 56.97 35.39 -43.75
C ASP A 476 58.24 35.63 -42.90
N TRP A 477 58.15 36.14 -41.66
CA TRP A 477 59.32 36.58 -40.87
C TRP A 477 59.98 35.49 -39.98
N ARG A 478 59.74 34.19 -40.21
CA ARG A 478 60.16 33.07 -39.32
C ARG A 478 61.68 32.91 -39.07
N ARG A 479 62.52 33.89 -39.39
CA ARG A 479 63.93 33.94 -39.00
C ARG A 479 64.37 35.38 -38.69
N THR A 480 64.06 35.86 -37.49
CA THR A 480 64.89 36.71 -36.58
C THR A 480 64.01 37.65 -35.74
N VAL A 481 63.49 37.14 -34.61
CA VAL A 481 62.92 37.98 -33.54
C VAL A 481 63.90 37.92 -32.38
N ASN A 482 64.41 39.05 -31.93
CA ASN A 482 65.17 39.13 -30.67
C ASN A 482 64.25 39.70 -29.57
N TYR A 483 64.53 39.37 -28.30
CA TYR A 483 63.75 39.86 -27.15
C TYR A 483 63.53 41.37 -27.15
N MET A 484 64.53 42.13 -27.61
CA MET A 484 64.50 43.59 -27.62
C MET A 484 63.37 44.14 -28.51
N SER A 485 63.06 43.49 -29.63
CA SER A 485 61.94 43.90 -30.50
C SER A 485 60.58 43.72 -29.83
N VAL A 486 60.38 42.61 -29.10
CA VAL A 486 59.13 42.34 -28.39
C VAL A 486 58.99 43.21 -27.15
N VAL A 487 60.07 43.34 -26.37
CA VAL A 487 60.14 44.23 -25.20
C VAL A 487 59.87 45.68 -25.60
N ASN A 488 60.50 46.20 -26.66
CA ASN A 488 60.26 47.56 -27.12
C ASN A 488 58.81 47.78 -27.54
N TYR A 489 58.22 46.83 -28.27
CA TYR A 489 56.81 46.91 -28.67
C TYR A 489 55.86 46.95 -27.46
N LEU A 490 56.05 46.04 -26.50
CA LEU A 490 55.25 45.99 -25.28
C LEU A 490 55.42 47.26 -24.45
N TYR A 491 56.66 47.74 -24.31
CA TYR A 491 57.00 48.95 -23.56
C TYR A 491 56.37 50.21 -24.18
N PHE A 492 56.44 50.38 -25.51
CA PHE A 492 55.79 51.52 -26.17
C PHE A 492 54.26 51.48 -26.03
N ARG A 493 53.64 50.31 -26.16
CA ARG A 493 52.18 50.19 -25.95
C ARG A 493 51.79 50.39 -24.48
N ALA A 494 52.62 49.96 -23.54
CA ALA A 494 52.40 50.17 -22.12
C ALA A 494 52.43 51.66 -21.75
N ILE A 495 53.36 52.44 -22.32
CA ILE A 495 53.40 53.91 -22.16
C ILE A 495 52.18 54.58 -22.80
N LEU A 496 51.67 54.05 -23.91
CA LEU A 496 50.43 54.53 -24.55
C LEU A 496 49.16 54.16 -23.77
N GLY A 497 49.28 53.54 -22.59
CA GLY A 497 48.18 53.32 -21.66
C GLY A 497 47.45 51.98 -21.80
N ASN A 498 47.95 51.03 -22.60
CA ASN A 498 47.28 49.73 -22.73
C ASN A 498 47.53 48.85 -21.48
N ALA A 499 46.48 48.65 -20.68
CA ALA A 499 46.54 47.92 -19.39
C ALA A 499 47.10 46.49 -19.49
N GLN A 500 46.76 45.74 -20.54
CA GLN A 500 47.29 44.38 -20.75
C GLN A 500 48.80 44.40 -20.99
N THR A 501 49.29 45.31 -21.84
CA THR A 501 50.73 45.45 -22.09
C THR A 501 51.49 46.01 -20.89
N GLN A 502 50.84 46.85 -20.07
CA GLN A 502 51.39 47.30 -18.78
C GLN A 502 51.53 46.13 -17.80
N PHE A 503 50.53 45.24 -17.75
CA PHE A 503 50.64 44.01 -16.98
C PHE A 503 51.75 43.08 -17.51
N GLU A 504 51.81 42.85 -18.82
CA GLU A 504 52.82 41.98 -19.45
C GLU A 504 54.25 42.52 -19.26
N ILE A 505 54.50 43.82 -19.47
CA ILE A 505 55.81 44.43 -19.22
C ILE A 505 56.15 44.41 -17.72
N GLY A 506 55.16 44.56 -16.84
CA GLY A 506 55.29 44.37 -15.39
C GLY A 506 55.77 42.95 -15.03
N GLN A 507 55.23 41.92 -15.69
CA GLN A 507 55.71 40.54 -15.55
C GLN A 507 57.17 40.39 -16.01
N LEU A 508 57.54 41.04 -17.12
CA LEU A 508 58.93 40.98 -17.62
C LEU A 508 59.93 41.61 -16.65
N PHE A 509 59.60 42.76 -16.04
CA PHE A 509 60.42 43.37 -15.00
C PHE A 509 60.43 42.55 -13.70
N GLN A 510 59.29 42.00 -13.28
CA GLN A 510 59.20 41.20 -12.06
C GLN A 510 60.04 39.91 -12.15
N TYR A 511 60.07 39.26 -13.32
CA TYR A 511 60.74 37.98 -13.52
C TYR A 511 62.10 38.08 -14.21
N GLY A 512 62.51 39.27 -14.69
CA GLY A 512 63.79 39.48 -15.36
C GLY A 512 63.88 38.80 -16.74
N ILE A 513 62.79 38.82 -17.52
CA ILE A 513 62.68 38.13 -18.80
C ILE A 513 62.93 39.12 -19.94
N GLY A 514 64.06 39.00 -20.65
CA GLY A 514 64.47 39.95 -21.68
C GLY A 514 64.81 41.37 -21.16
N LEU A 515 64.64 41.61 -19.86
CA LEU A 515 64.89 42.83 -19.10
C LEU A 515 65.62 42.46 -17.80
N MET A 516 66.34 43.41 -17.20
CA MET A 516 66.89 43.21 -15.85
C MET A 516 65.73 43.15 -14.85
N GLN A 517 65.79 42.20 -13.91
CA GLN A 517 64.77 42.08 -12.87
C GLN A 517 64.74 43.35 -12.01
N ASP A 518 63.58 43.99 -11.91
CA ASP A 518 63.37 45.19 -11.11
C ASP A 518 61.92 45.29 -10.61
N ASP A 519 61.72 44.95 -9.34
CA ASP A 519 60.41 45.01 -8.69
C ASP A 519 59.86 46.44 -8.58
N ALA A 520 60.71 47.48 -8.55
CA ALA A 520 60.23 48.86 -8.49
C ALA A 520 59.58 49.26 -9.82
N SER A 521 60.22 48.95 -10.95
CA SER A 521 59.62 49.13 -12.27
C SER A 521 58.37 48.25 -12.45
N ALA A 522 58.40 47.00 -11.97
CA ALA A 522 57.22 46.13 -12.04
C ALA A 522 56.01 46.71 -11.29
N ILE A 523 56.21 47.25 -10.09
CA ILE A 523 55.15 47.91 -9.30
C ILE A 523 54.53 49.07 -10.08
N ILE A 524 55.34 49.96 -10.68
CA ILE A 524 54.83 51.11 -11.46
C ILE A 524 53.92 50.63 -12.60
N PHE A 525 54.36 49.62 -13.36
CA PHE A 525 53.58 49.12 -14.47
C PHE A 525 52.32 48.38 -14.01
N TYR A 526 52.37 47.64 -12.90
CA TYR A 526 51.19 47.03 -12.32
C TYR A 526 50.21 48.04 -11.71
N GLU A 527 50.67 49.12 -11.07
CA GLU A 527 49.82 50.19 -10.54
C GLU A 527 49.05 50.87 -11.67
N ASN A 528 49.75 51.22 -12.76
CA ASN A 528 49.11 51.81 -13.96
C ASN A 528 48.05 50.87 -14.58
N ALA A 529 48.30 49.56 -14.58
CA ALA A 529 47.32 48.57 -15.04
C ALA A 529 46.17 48.38 -14.03
N ALA A 530 46.45 48.42 -12.73
CA ALA A 530 45.47 48.28 -11.65
C ALA A 530 44.53 49.50 -11.54
N GLU A 531 45.02 50.72 -11.80
CA GLU A 531 44.17 51.92 -11.94
C GLU A 531 43.12 51.76 -13.05
N GLN A 532 43.45 50.96 -14.07
CA GLN A 532 42.56 50.56 -15.16
C GLN A 532 41.77 49.27 -14.84
N LYS A 533 41.74 48.84 -13.58
CA LYS A 533 41.03 47.67 -13.05
C LYS A 533 41.51 46.33 -13.60
N HIS A 534 42.79 46.23 -13.98
CA HIS A 534 43.37 44.98 -14.44
C HIS A 534 43.61 44.01 -13.27
N LEU A 535 42.75 42.99 -13.14
CA LEU A 535 42.73 42.07 -11.99
C LEU A 535 44.04 41.32 -11.76
N GLY A 536 44.75 40.94 -12.84
CA GLY A 536 46.04 40.26 -12.72
C GLY A 536 47.13 41.16 -12.15
N ALA A 537 47.04 42.48 -12.41
CA ALA A 537 48.00 43.45 -11.93
C ALA A 537 47.76 43.75 -10.45
N GLU A 538 46.49 43.93 -10.03
CA GLU A 538 46.09 44.05 -8.62
C GLU A 538 46.58 42.83 -7.81
N TYR A 539 46.40 41.61 -8.34
CA TYR A 539 46.92 40.40 -7.71
C TYR A 539 48.45 40.40 -7.59
N ASN A 540 49.18 40.67 -8.69
CA ASN A 540 50.64 40.66 -8.67
C ASN A 540 51.22 41.75 -7.77
N LEU A 541 50.57 42.92 -7.66
CA LEU A 541 50.89 43.95 -6.66
C LEU A 541 50.72 43.41 -5.25
N GLY A 542 49.57 42.81 -4.96
CA GLY A 542 49.30 42.16 -3.68
C GLY A 542 50.40 41.17 -3.29
N ILE A 543 50.80 40.29 -4.22
CA ILE A 543 51.90 39.33 -3.99
C ILE A 543 53.27 40.02 -3.81
N LEU A 544 53.56 41.09 -4.57
CA LEU A 544 54.83 41.83 -4.46
C LEU A 544 54.95 42.53 -3.10
N TYR A 545 53.90 43.24 -2.66
CA TYR A 545 53.86 43.84 -1.33
C TYR A 545 53.96 42.79 -0.23
N LEU A 546 53.30 41.63 -0.40
CA LEU A 546 53.36 40.53 0.56
C LEU A 546 54.77 39.95 0.70
N LYS A 547 55.48 39.75 -0.43
CA LYS A 547 56.84 39.20 -0.45
C LYS A 547 57.89 40.21 0.05
N ARG A 548 57.66 41.50 -0.18
CA ARG A 548 58.60 42.58 0.18
C ARG A 548 58.28 43.22 1.53
N GLY A 549 57.23 42.77 2.22
CA GLY A 549 56.70 43.42 3.40
C GLY A 549 57.69 43.47 4.56
N LYS A 550 58.01 44.69 4.99
CA LYS A 550 58.92 44.96 6.13
C LYS A 550 58.22 45.58 7.32
N ASP A 551 57.07 46.20 7.10
CA ASP A 551 56.28 46.88 8.12
C ASP A 551 54.78 46.70 7.89
N GLU A 552 53.99 47.25 8.82
CA GLU A 552 52.53 47.13 8.83
C GLU A 552 51.88 47.71 7.58
N ASN A 553 52.45 48.76 6.99
CA ASN A 553 51.89 49.40 5.81
C ASN A 553 52.01 48.49 4.58
N ASP A 554 53.15 47.82 4.39
CA ASP A 554 53.33 46.88 3.28
C ASP A 554 52.35 45.69 3.35
N TYR A 555 52.17 45.09 4.53
CA TYR A 555 51.23 43.98 4.71
C TYR A 555 49.77 44.42 4.54
N GLN A 556 49.41 45.65 4.95
CA GLN A 556 48.09 46.21 4.69
C GLN A 556 47.87 46.52 3.21
N GLN A 557 48.87 47.04 2.50
CA GLN A 557 48.80 47.23 1.04
C GLN A 557 48.63 45.89 0.32
N ALA A 558 49.38 44.86 0.73
CA ALA A 558 49.23 43.51 0.20
C ALA A 558 47.80 42.97 0.39
N LEU A 559 47.26 43.11 1.61
CA LEU A 559 45.92 42.66 1.94
C LEU A 559 44.86 43.44 1.15
N ASN A 560 45.00 44.77 1.03
CA ASN A 560 44.06 45.62 0.29
C ASN A 560 44.01 45.24 -1.19
N TRP A 561 45.16 45.11 -1.85
CA TRP A 561 45.22 44.73 -3.27
C TRP A 561 44.69 43.31 -3.51
N LEU A 562 45.05 42.34 -2.65
CA LEU A 562 44.52 40.97 -2.75
C LEU A 562 43.02 40.92 -2.50
N THR A 563 42.52 41.68 -1.53
CA THR A 563 41.09 41.74 -1.18
C THR A 563 40.28 42.37 -2.30
N ASP A 564 40.72 43.51 -2.83
CA ASP A 564 40.06 44.20 -3.93
C ASP A 564 40.01 43.34 -5.20
N SER A 565 41.16 42.73 -5.56
CA SER A 565 41.24 41.79 -6.68
C SER A 565 40.31 40.57 -6.47
N ALA A 566 40.27 40.02 -5.25
CA ALA A 566 39.42 38.88 -4.91
C ALA A 566 37.93 39.22 -5.01
N PHE A 567 37.50 40.38 -4.50
CA PHE A 567 36.10 40.84 -4.60
C PHE A 567 35.66 41.11 -6.03
N LYS A 568 36.57 41.55 -6.90
CA LYS A 568 36.32 41.74 -8.33
C LYS A 568 36.29 40.43 -9.14
N GLY A 569 36.44 39.28 -8.49
CA GLY A 569 36.32 37.96 -9.12
C GLY A 569 37.64 37.28 -9.48
N ASN A 570 38.78 37.81 -9.02
CA ASN A 570 40.06 37.14 -9.26
C ASN A 570 40.18 35.86 -8.43
N LYS A 571 40.02 34.71 -9.10
CA LYS A 571 40.06 33.39 -8.48
C LYS A 571 41.39 33.02 -7.83
N ARG A 572 42.53 33.52 -8.35
CA ARG A 572 43.87 33.34 -7.74
C ARG A 572 43.99 34.16 -6.46
N ALA A 573 43.50 35.41 -6.48
CA ALA A 573 43.48 36.28 -5.31
C ALA A 573 42.59 35.69 -4.20
N GLN A 574 41.39 35.21 -4.55
CA GLN A 574 40.48 34.53 -3.62
C GLN A 574 41.15 33.32 -2.96
N TYR A 575 41.83 32.45 -3.72
CA TYR A 575 42.53 31.28 -3.17
C TYR A 575 43.71 31.65 -2.27
N VAL A 576 44.53 32.61 -2.69
CA VAL A 576 45.67 33.09 -1.89
C VAL A 576 45.17 33.73 -0.60
N LEU A 577 44.13 34.55 -0.68
CA LEU A 577 43.52 35.20 0.47
C LEU A 577 42.90 34.15 1.42
N ALA A 578 42.27 33.11 0.90
CA ALA A 578 41.77 31.99 1.70
C ALA A 578 42.88 31.36 2.57
N ARG A 579 44.05 31.10 1.98
CA ARG A 579 45.19 30.51 2.69
C ARG A 579 45.84 31.47 3.69
N ILE A 580 46.01 32.74 3.31
CA ILE A 580 46.52 33.80 4.18
C ILE A 580 45.63 33.95 5.41
N LEU A 581 44.32 34.06 5.20
CA LEU A 581 43.35 34.20 6.29
C LEU A 581 43.28 32.92 7.14
N ARG A 582 43.57 31.74 6.60
CA ARG A 582 43.58 30.50 7.40
C ARG A 582 44.79 30.40 8.33
N GLN A 583 45.96 30.82 7.86
CA GLN A 583 47.23 30.66 8.61
C GLN A 583 47.59 31.91 9.43
N GLY A 584 47.12 33.09 9.03
CA GLY A 584 47.68 34.36 9.47
C GLY A 584 49.07 34.61 8.85
N ILE A 585 49.60 35.82 9.01
CA ILE A 585 50.96 36.18 8.63
C ILE A 585 51.67 36.85 9.79
N VAL A 586 52.82 36.29 10.15
CA VAL A 586 53.80 36.85 11.07
C VAL A 586 54.98 37.33 10.24
N GLY A 587 55.35 38.61 10.39
CA GLY A 587 56.44 39.19 9.64
C GLY A 587 57.83 38.72 10.12
N PRO A 588 58.91 39.12 9.43
CA PRO A 588 60.28 38.71 9.77
C PRO A 588 60.75 39.15 11.17
N ASP A 589 60.09 40.16 11.74
CA ASP A 589 60.31 40.69 13.08
C ASP A 589 59.56 39.91 14.18
N GLY A 590 58.80 38.87 13.80
CA GLY A 590 58.00 38.07 14.72
C GLY A 590 56.66 38.70 15.12
N LYS A 591 56.29 39.86 14.55
CA LYS A 591 55.00 40.51 14.80
C LYS A 591 53.91 39.93 13.89
N GLU A 592 52.75 39.62 14.45
CA GLU A 592 51.57 39.21 13.69
C GLU A 592 50.96 40.44 12.99
N TYR A 593 50.94 40.43 11.65
CA TYR A 593 50.41 41.51 10.83
C TYR A 593 49.04 41.18 10.23
N ILE A 594 48.77 39.90 9.97
CA ILE A 594 47.46 39.42 9.51
C ILE A 594 47.03 38.29 10.45
N LYS A 595 45.90 38.48 11.12
CA LYS A 595 45.34 37.48 12.04
C LYS A 595 44.57 36.40 11.27
N ALA A 596 44.67 35.16 11.72
CA ALA A 596 43.88 34.07 11.17
C ALA A 596 42.36 34.26 11.41
N ASN A 597 41.55 33.93 10.39
CA ASN A 597 40.10 33.96 10.36
C ASN A 597 39.57 32.81 9.46
N ASP A 598 39.22 31.68 10.07
CA ASP A 598 38.77 30.48 9.37
C ASP A 598 37.46 30.67 8.59
N GLU A 599 36.54 31.51 9.08
CA GLU A 599 35.24 31.74 8.44
C GLU A 599 35.43 32.49 7.11
N GLN A 600 36.21 33.57 7.13
CA GLN A 600 36.55 34.32 5.92
C GLN A 600 37.43 33.50 4.97
N ALA A 601 38.36 32.72 5.52
CA ALA A 601 39.18 31.80 4.72
C ALA A 601 38.31 30.81 3.94
N MET A 602 37.33 30.19 4.60
CA MET A 602 36.41 29.26 3.93
C MET A 602 35.54 29.96 2.90
N ALA A 603 35.00 31.14 3.20
CA ALA A 603 34.22 31.90 2.22
C ALA A 603 35.03 32.20 0.94
N MET A 604 36.29 32.63 1.09
CA MET A 604 37.19 32.88 -0.04
C MET A 604 37.54 31.61 -0.81
N LEU A 605 37.69 30.47 -0.12
CA LEU A 605 37.94 29.17 -0.76
C LEU A 605 36.73 28.72 -1.59
N TYR A 606 35.52 28.87 -1.06
CA TYR A 606 34.27 28.61 -1.78
C TYR A 606 34.12 29.50 -3.01
N LEU A 607 34.41 30.80 -2.91
CA LEU A 607 34.37 31.73 -4.05
C LEU A 607 35.38 31.33 -5.13
N SER A 608 36.61 30.99 -4.74
CA SER A 608 37.65 30.58 -5.68
C SER A 608 37.28 29.28 -6.40
N ALA A 609 36.75 28.29 -5.67
CA ALA A 609 36.26 27.05 -6.25
C ALA A 609 35.05 27.28 -7.19
N ALA A 610 34.12 28.18 -6.82
CA ALA A 610 32.98 28.54 -7.66
C ALA A 610 33.39 29.28 -8.96
N ASN A 611 34.57 29.90 -8.98
CA ASN A 611 35.17 30.52 -10.16
C ASN A 611 36.09 29.55 -10.93
N ASP A 612 35.86 28.24 -10.81
CA ASP A 612 36.60 27.17 -11.51
C ASP A 612 38.13 27.27 -11.33
N TYR A 613 38.59 27.47 -10.09
CA TYR A 613 40.01 27.42 -9.76
C TYR A 613 40.39 26.05 -9.19
N GLY A 614 41.05 25.23 -10.02
CA GLY A 614 41.39 23.84 -9.70
C GLY A 614 41.94 23.60 -8.29
N PRO A 615 42.96 24.35 -7.83
CA PRO A 615 43.51 24.19 -6.47
C PRO A 615 42.50 24.42 -5.36
N ALA A 616 41.62 25.42 -5.53
CA ALA A 616 40.57 25.71 -4.56
C ALA A 616 39.52 24.61 -4.58
N GLU A 617 39.15 24.10 -5.76
CA GLU A 617 38.22 22.98 -5.87
C GLU A 617 38.76 21.72 -5.17
N TYR A 618 40.04 21.38 -5.40
CA TYR A 618 40.69 20.25 -4.73
C TYR A 618 40.76 20.44 -3.21
N GLU A 619 41.22 21.60 -2.74
CA GLU A 619 41.37 21.86 -1.31
C GLU A 619 40.01 21.89 -0.59
N LEU A 620 38.98 22.44 -1.23
CA LEU A 620 37.62 22.41 -0.72
C LEU A 620 37.06 20.98 -0.70
N ALA A 621 37.33 20.17 -1.73
CA ALA A 621 36.94 18.77 -1.78
C ALA A 621 37.58 17.96 -0.63
N GLU A 622 38.89 18.15 -0.40
CA GLU A 622 39.62 17.52 0.70
C GLU A 622 39.07 17.95 2.07
N TYR A 623 38.78 19.24 2.24
CA TYR A 623 38.19 19.76 3.48
C TYR A 623 36.83 19.13 3.75
N LEU A 624 35.95 19.09 2.75
CA LEU A 624 34.63 18.48 2.85
C LEU A 624 34.71 16.96 3.08
N ALA A 625 35.67 16.26 2.47
CA ALA A 625 35.88 14.83 2.66
C ALA A 625 36.37 14.49 4.09
N ARG A 626 37.10 15.39 4.74
CA ARG A 626 37.61 15.22 6.12
C ARG A 626 36.62 15.60 7.21
N ASP A 627 35.70 16.50 6.91
CA ASP A 627 34.64 16.90 7.83
C ASP A 627 33.70 15.71 8.11
N TYR A 628 33.69 15.25 9.37
CA TYR A 628 33.17 13.93 9.74
C TYR A 628 31.65 13.84 9.51
N ASN A 629 31.19 12.70 9.00
CA ASN A 629 29.77 12.44 8.72
C ASN A 629 28.89 12.24 9.99
N ASN A 630 29.44 12.46 11.19
CA ASN A 630 28.75 12.21 12.46
C ASN A 630 27.68 13.27 12.71
N GLY A 631 26.41 12.90 12.52
CA GLY A 631 25.25 13.77 12.75
C GLY A 631 24.56 14.27 11.48
N LEU A 632 25.13 14.01 10.29
CA LEU A 632 24.46 14.33 9.03
C LEU A 632 23.40 13.28 8.71
N SER A 633 22.21 13.72 8.26
CA SER A 633 21.18 12.83 7.71
C SER A 633 21.68 12.16 6.42
N VAL A 634 21.03 11.05 6.05
CA VAL A 634 21.34 10.28 4.83
C VAL A 634 21.33 11.18 3.58
N ASP A 635 20.35 12.08 3.46
CA ASP A 635 20.22 12.98 2.31
C ASP A 635 21.33 14.03 2.27
N VAL A 636 21.66 14.63 3.42
CA VAL A 636 22.74 15.62 3.50
C VAL A 636 24.09 14.97 3.15
N ARG A 637 24.31 13.74 3.60
CA ARG A 637 25.52 12.97 3.25
C ARG A 637 25.58 12.71 1.74
N LYS A 638 24.47 12.37 1.10
CA LYS A 638 24.39 12.16 -0.35
C LYS A 638 24.71 13.43 -1.14
N GLN A 639 24.14 14.57 -0.72
CA GLN A 639 24.42 15.87 -1.34
C GLN A 639 25.89 16.29 -1.16
N LYS A 640 26.46 16.07 0.03
CA LYS A 640 27.87 16.34 0.33
C LYS A 640 28.81 15.51 -0.56
N ILE A 641 28.55 14.20 -0.69
CA ILE A 641 29.34 13.31 -1.58
C ILE A 641 29.25 13.79 -3.05
N ALA A 642 28.07 14.20 -3.51
CA ALA A 642 27.90 14.74 -4.86
C ALA A 642 28.70 16.03 -5.07
N LEU A 643 28.73 16.92 -4.07
CA LEU A 643 29.52 18.15 -4.11
C LEU A 643 31.02 17.85 -4.13
N ILE A 644 31.52 16.97 -3.25
CA ILE A 644 32.93 16.57 -3.21
C ILE A 644 33.37 15.99 -4.56
N ARG A 645 32.55 15.09 -5.13
CA ARG A 645 32.82 14.51 -6.46
C ARG A 645 32.90 15.61 -7.53
N LYS A 646 31.96 16.55 -7.55
CA LYS A 646 31.94 17.66 -8.51
C LYS A 646 33.21 18.51 -8.40
N LEU A 647 33.65 18.80 -7.17
CA LEU A 647 34.86 19.58 -6.93
C LEU A 647 36.13 18.86 -7.39
N TYR A 648 36.29 17.56 -7.09
CA TYR A 648 37.42 16.80 -7.64
C TYR A 648 37.38 16.70 -9.19
N GLN A 649 36.19 16.58 -9.78
CA GLN A 649 36.05 16.61 -11.25
C GLN A 649 36.49 17.95 -11.85
N GLY A 650 36.08 19.07 -11.23
CA GLY A 650 36.53 20.42 -11.60
C GLY A 650 38.04 20.54 -11.49
N ALA A 651 38.61 20.09 -10.37
CA ALA A 651 40.05 20.12 -10.14
C ALA A 651 40.83 19.32 -11.21
N VAL A 652 40.37 18.12 -11.56
CA VAL A 652 40.98 17.31 -12.64
C VAL A 652 40.84 17.99 -14.01
N LYS A 653 39.67 18.57 -14.32
CA LYS A 653 39.46 19.36 -15.55
C LYS A 653 40.44 20.54 -15.61
N ASN A 654 40.72 21.16 -14.47
CA ASN A 654 41.69 22.23 -14.26
C ASN A 654 43.13 21.70 -13.99
N LYS A 655 43.41 20.45 -14.40
CA LYS A 655 44.74 19.81 -14.42
C LYS A 655 45.43 19.63 -13.07
N VAL A 656 44.67 19.54 -11.97
CA VAL A 656 45.19 19.19 -10.64
C VAL A 656 45.40 17.67 -10.56
N ALA A 657 46.64 17.21 -10.73
CA ALA A 657 46.97 15.78 -10.71
C ALA A 657 46.62 15.09 -9.38
N ALA A 658 46.79 15.77 -8.25
CA ALA A 658 46.47 15.25 -6.91
C ALA A 658 44.99 14.88 -6.74
N ALA A 659 44.08 15.43 -7.56
CA ALA A 659 42.65 15.13 -7.51
C ALA A 659 42.27 13.81 -8.21
N LEU A 660 43.17 13.21 -9.02
CA LEU A 660 42.87 12.03 -9.84
C LEU A 660 42.50 10.81 -8.99
N LEU A 661 43.31 10.47 -7.99
CA LEU A 661 43.06 9.29 -7.15
C LEU A 661 41.84 9.45 -6.23
N PRO A 662 41.67 10.58 -5.50
CA PRO A 662 40.43 10.85 -4.78
C PRO A 662 39.21 10.75 -5.70
N LEU A 663 39.25 11.35 -6.89
CA LEU A 663 38.17 11.24 -7.86
C LEU A 663 37.91 9.78 -8.26
N ALA A 664 38.94 8.94 -8.41
CA ALA A 664 38.79 7.52 -8.69
C ALA A 664 37.99 6.79 -7.59
N PHE A 665 38.25 7.06 -6.30
CA PHE A 665 37.43 6.53 -5.20
C PHE A 665 35.95 6.94 -5.35
N TYR A 666 35.68 8.21 -5.66
CA TYR A 666 34.31 8.71 -5.83
C TYR A 666 33.61 8.21 -7.10
N ASN A 667 34.35 8.01 -8.18
CA ASN A 667 33.86 7.47 -9.45
C ASN A 667 33.60 5.96 -9.38
N ALA A 668 34.37 5.22 -8.58
CA ALA A 668 34.10 3.81 -8.29
C ALA A 668 32.74 3.59 -7.62
N MET A 669 32.23 4.61 -6.91
CA MET A 669 30.91 4.62 -6.28
C MET A 669 29.78 5.17 -7.18
N ASP A 670 30.07 5.55 -8.42
CA ASP A 670 29.08 6.06 -9.37
C ASP A 670 28.44 4.89 -10.13
N ASP A 671 27.16 4.98 -10.47
CA ASP A 671 26.47 3.94 -11.25
C ASP A 671 26.90 3.92 -12.73
N ASN A 672 27.61 4.96 -13.19
CA ASN A 672 28.11 5.04 -14.56
C ASN A 672 29.35 4.16 -14.78
N LYS A 673 29.17 3.09 -15.57
CA LYS A 673 30.23 2.15 -15.94
C LYS A 673 31.48 2.80 -16.55
N GLN A 674 31.34 3.86 -17.35
CA GLN A 674 32.50 4.54 -17.93
C GLN A 674 33.33 5.26 -16.87
N LYS A 675 32.68 5.84 -15.86
CA LYS A 675 33.39 6.44 -14.73
C LYS A 675 34.07 5.39 -13.87
N GLN A 676 33.44 4.22 -13.69
CA GLN A 676 34.04 3.08 -13.00
C GLN A 676 35.27 2.54 -13.77
N GLU A 677 35.21 2.42 -15.10
CA GLU A 677 36.35 2.05 -15.94
C GLU A 677 37.49 3.07 -15.87
N GLN A 678 37.16 4.37 -15.83
CA GLN A 678 38.15 5.43 -15.62
C GLN A 678 38.78 5.35 -14.22
N ALA A 679 37.98 5.08 -13.19
CA ALA A 679 38.48 4.87 -11.84
C ALA A 679 39.44 3.68 -11.77
N PHE A 680 39.10 2.58 -12.46
CA PHE A 680 39.97 1.42 -12.60
C PHE A 680 41.32 1.76 -13.24
N LYS A 681 41.32 2.45 -14.38
CA LYS A 681 42.57 2.85 -15.05
C LYS A 681 43.46 3.73 -14.16
N VAL A 682 42.87 4.74 -13.51
CA VAL A 682 43.62 5.62 -12.60
C VAL A 682 44.17 4.84 -11.40
N ALA A 683 43.39 3.91 -10.84
CA ALA A 683 43.86 3.07 -9.75
C ALA A 683 44.98 2.12 -10.19
N GLU A 684 44.89 1.54 -11.38
CA GLU A 684 45.90 0.66 -11.98
C GLU A 684 47.22 1.40 -12.22
N GLU A 685 47.17 2.51 -12.97
CA GLU A 685 48.36 3.32 -13.29
C GLU A 685 49.07 3.81 -12.01
N GLN A 686 48.33 4.27 -11.00
CA GLN A 686 48.94 4.74 -9.76
C GLN A 686 49.42 3.59 -8.85
N ALA A 687 48.70 2.46 -8.79
CA ALA A 687 49.13 1.31 -8.00
C ALA A 687 50.45 0.72 -8.53
N GLU A 688 50.63 0.68 -9.85
CA GLU A 688 51.86 0.24 -10.49
C GLU A 688 53.08 1.11 -10.15
N THR A 689 52.86 2.39 -9.81
CA THR A 689 53.92 3.29 -9.31
C THR A 689 54.23 3.13 -7.81
N GLY A 690 53.57 2.20 -7.12
CA GLY A 690 53.77 1.92 -5.70
C GLY A 690 52.87 2.72 -4.75
N ASN A 691 51.82 3.37 -5.25
CA ASN A 691 50.88 4.11 -4.40
C ASN A 691 49.96 3.15 -3.62
N GLU A 692 50.14 3.08 -2.29
CA GLU A 692 49.41 2.18 -1.39
C GLU A 692 47.88 2.41 -1.41
N LYS A 693 47.41 3.67 -1.48
CA LYS A 693 45.97 3.98 -1.55
C LYS A 693 45.37 3.56 -2.89
N ALA A 694 46.13 3.69 -3.97
CA ALA A 694 45.73 3.22 -5.29
C ALA A 694 45.68 1.69 -5.35
N ALA A 695 46.67 0.99 -4.78
CA ALA A 695 46.65 -0.46 -4.64
C ALA A 695 45.43 -0.95 -3.85
N LEU A 696 45.08 -0.26 -2.76
CA LEU A 696 43.89 -0.58 -1.98
C LEU A 696 42.59 -0.41 -2.79
N LEU A 697 42.43 0.71 -3.51
CA LEU A 697 41.29 0.92 -4.39
C LEU A 697 41.23 -0.15 -5.49
N LEU A 698 42.36 -0.43 -6.15
CA LEU A 698 42.45 -1.43 -7.20
C LEU A 698 42.05 -2.83 -6.70
N GLY A 699 42.46 -3.19 -5.48
CA GLY A 699 42.00 -4.40 -4.79
C GLY A 699 40.47 -4.46 -4.66
N MET A 700 39.84 -3.36 -4.22
CA MET A 700 38.37 -3.28 -4.12
C MET A 700 37.66 -3.38 -5.48
N LEU A 701 38.24 -2.80 -6.52
CA LEU A 701 37.68 -2.84 -7.87
C LEU A 701 37.69 -4.27 -8.44
N TYR A 702 38.79 -5.01 -8.23
CA TYR A 702 38.86 -6.44 -8.57
C TYR A 702 37.96 -7.31 -7.69
N ASP A 703 37.81 -7.02 -6.41
CA ASP A 703 36.95 -7.80 -5.50
C ASP A 703 35.45 -7.65 -5.85
N ARG A 704 35.05 -6.43 -6.25
CA ARG A 704 33.65 -6.08 -6.52
C ARG A 704 33.26 -6.14 -8.00
N GLY A 705 34.23 -6.25 -8.91
CA GLY A 705 33.99 -6.18 -10.35
C GLY A 705 33.51 -4.81 -10.82
N ILE A 706 34.10 -3.74 -10.28
CA ILE A 706 33.75 -2.35 -10.62
C ILE A 706 34.72 -1.85 -11.68
N GLY A 707 34.23 -1.54 -12.88
CA GLY A 707 35.06 -1.13 -14.02
C GLY A 707 35.91 -2.24 -14.65
N ILE A 708 35.87 -3.45 -14.08
CA ILE A 708 36.60 -4.64 -14.55
C ILE A 708 35.83 -5.91 -14.12
N THR A 709 36.15 -7.07 -14.70
CA THR A 709 35.64 -8.36 -14.20
C THR A 709 36.24 -8.70 -12.84
N ALA A 710 35.42 -9.23 -11.93
CA ALA A 710 35.89 -9.59 -10.60
C ALA A 710 36.96 -10.69 -10.63
N ASP A 711 38.06 -10.50 -9.90
CA ASP A 711 39.18 -11.43 -9.79
C ASP A 711 39.66 -11.48 -8.32
N PRO A 712 39.21 -12.48 -7.54
CA PRO A 712 39.57 -12.60 -6.14
C PRO A 712 41.07 -12.75 -5.88
N ALA A 713 41.82 -13.39 -6.79
CA ALA A 713 43.25 -13.60 -6.61
C ALA A 713 44.03 -12.28 -6.77
N LYS A 714 43.68 -11.50 -7.81
CA LYS A 714 44.25 -10.16 -7.99
C LYS A 714 43.82 -9.19 -6.90
N ALA A 715 42.57 -9.27 -6.43
CA ALA A 715 42.11 -8.48 -5.31
C ALA A 715 42.98 -8.70 -4.07
N MET A 716 43.23 -9.97 -3.72
CA MET A 716 44.07 -10.33 -2.58
C MET A 716 45.52 -9.88 -2.75
N TYR A 717 46.09 -10.00 -3.95
CA TYR A 717 47.42 -9.47 -4.26
C TYR A 717 47.50 -7.96 -3.97
N TRP A 718 46.57 -7.18 -4.51
CA TRP A 718 46.59 -5.73 -4.34
C TRP A 718 46.26 -5.27 -2.91
N TYR A 719 45.41 -5.99 -2.19
CA TYR A 719 45.19 -5.75 -0.75
C TYR A 719 46.48 -5.97 0.07
N GLN A 720 47.35 -6.91 -0.32
CA GLN A 720 48.66 -7.10 0.32
C GLN A 720 49.67 -5.99 -0.05
N GLN A 721 49.59 -5.44 -1.27
CA GLN A 721 50.45 -4.34 -1.71
C GLN A 721 50.03 -2.98 -1.13
N ALA A 722 48.82 -2.86 -0.57
CA ALA A 722 48.27 -1.62 0.00
C ALA A 722 48.91 -1.16 1.33
N GLY A 723 50.00 -1.81 1.78
CA GLY A 723 50.67 -1.48 3.04
C GLY A 723 49.81 -1.78 4.29
N GLN A 724 50.34 -1.42 5.47
CA GLN A 724 49.64 -1.59 6.75
C GLN A 724 48.77 -0.38 7.05
N ASN A 725 47.46 -0.51 6.84
CA ASN A 725 46.47 0.50 7.18
C ASN A 725 45.20 -0.16 7.73
N PRO A 726 44.33 0.57 8.48
CA PRO A 726 43.16 -0.01 9.12
C PRO A 726 42.24 -0.75 8.14
N VAL A 727 42.08 -0.26 6.92
CA VAL A 727 41.20 -0.86 5.91
C VAL A 727 41.80 -2.15 5.35
N SER A 728 43.06 -2.15 4.89
CA SER A 728 43.70 -3.35 4.36
C SER A 728 43.77 -4.46 5.40
N GLN A 729 44.08 -4.13 6.66
CA GLN A 729 44.08 -5.06 7.78
C GLN A 729 42.69 -5.66 8.04
N PHE A 730 41.63 -4.86 7.98
CA PHE A 730 40.26 -5.36 8.14
C PHE A 730 39.86 -6.32 7.01
N ILE A 731 40.11 -5.92 5.76
CA ILE A 731 39.73 -6.71 4.58
C ILE A 731 40.48 -8.04 4.60
N LEU A 732 41.80 -8.00 4.71
CA LEU A 732 42.65 -9.18 4.78
C LEU A 732 42.31 -10.04 5.99
N GLY A 733 42.13 -9.43 7.17
CA GLY A 733 41.78 -10.13 8.40
C GLY A 733 40.47 -10.91 8.28
N THR A 734 39.44 -10.31 7.68
CA THR A 734 38.15 -10.97 7.46
C THR A 734 38.28 -12.10 6.43
N TYR A 735 38.87 -11.84 5.25
CA TYR A 735 38.98 -12.84 4.18
C TYR A 735 39.91 -14.00 4.52
N ILE A 736 41.00 -13.77 5.24
CA ILE A 736 41.89 -14.84 5.74
C ILE A 736 41.16 -15.68 6.80
N THR A 737 40.34 -15.06 7.66
CA THR A 737 39.53 -15.79 8.65
C THR A 737 38.49 -16.69 7.98
N GLU A 738 37.87 -16.24 6.90
CA GLU A 738 36.85 -16.99 6.15
C GLU A 738 37.44 -17.94 5.09
N GLY A 739 38.70 -17.77 4.70
CA GLY A 739 39.32 -18.51 3.59
C GLY A 739 38.86 -18.06 2.20
N LYS A 740 38.47 -16.79 2.05
CA LYS A 740 37.98 -16.23 0.78
C LYS A 740 39.15 -15.74 -0.09
N GLY A 741 39.41 -16.43 -1.19
CA GLY A 741 40.49 -16.08 -2.14
C GLY A 741 41.91 -16.43 -1.65
N VAL A 742 42.05 -16.90 -0.41
CA VAL A 742 43.30 -17.34 0.22
C VAL A 742 43.01 -18.53 1.16
N PRO A 743 44.00 -19.37 1.49
CA PRO A 743 43.84 -20.40 2.50
C PRO A 743 43.38 -19.82 3.85
N GLN A 744 42.46 -20.53 4.52
CA GLN A 744 41.93 -20.11 5.82
C GLN A 744 43.01 -20.16 6.90
N ASP A 745 43.20 -19.05 7.62
CA ASP A 745 44.11 -18.94 8.76
C ASP A 745 43.50 -18.02 9.83
N LYS A 746 42.77 -18.64 10.77
CA LYS A 746 42.00 -17.90 11.78
C LYS A 746 42.88 -17.09 12.72
N GLU A 747 44.07 -17.57 13.06
CA GLU A 747 44.97 -16.89 14.00
C GLU A 747 45.51 -15.61 13.37
N LYS A 748 46.03 -15.72 12.13
CA LYS A 748 46.50 -14.57 11.36
C LYS A 748 45.38 -13.58 11.06
N GLY A 749 44.20 -14.08 10.71
CA GLY A 749 43.03 -13.25 10.45
C GLY A 749 42.59 -12.44 11.68
N LEU A 750 42.56 -13.08 12.85
CA LEU A 750 42.26 -12.42 14.12
C LEU A 750 43.30 -11.37 14.52
N ASP A 751 44.59 -11.62 14.28
CA ASP A 751 45.65 -10.65 14.58
C ASP A 751 45.49 -9.39 13.72
N LEU A 752 45.24 -9.54 12.42
CA LEU A 752 44.97 -8.42 11.52
C LEU A 752 43.71 -7.64 11.92
N LEU A 753 42.64 -8.33 12.31
CA LEU A 753 41.43 -7.67 12.82
C LEU A 753 41.70 -6.88 14.12
N LYS A 754 42.52 -7.42 15.04
CA LYS A 754 42.94 -6.70 16.26
C LYS A 754 43.77 -5.46 15.95
N GLN A 755 44.70 -5.55 14.99
CA GLN A 755 45.50 -4.40 14.56
C GLN A 755 44.62 -3.29 13.95
N SER A 756 43.65 -3.69 13.11
CA SER A 756 42.68 -2.77 12.51
C SER A 756 41.78 -2.11 13.57
N ALA A 757 41.27 -2.89 14.53
CA ALA A 757 40.50 -2.38 15.67
C ALA A 757 41.34 -1.43 16.56
N GLY A 758 42.62 -1.74 16.79
CA GLY A 758 43.56 -0.87 17.49
C GLY A 758 43.77 0.49 16.79
N SER A 759 43.55 0.54 15.48
CA SER A 759 43.54 1.76 14.67
C SER A 759 42.15 2.42 14.61
N GLN A 760 41.23 2.05 15.52
CA GLN A 760 39.87 2.60 15.67
C GLN A 760 38.96 2.38 14.44
N PHE A 761 39.16 1.30 13.69
CA PHE A 761 38.29 0.96 12.56
C PHE A 761 37.06 0.17 13.02
N SER A 762 35.90 0.82 13.07
CA SER A 762 34.69 0.31 13.73
C SER A 762 34.20 -1.06 13.22
N TYR A 763 34.34 -1.37 11.94
CA TYR A 763 33.94 -2.67 11.37
C TYR A 763 34.82 -3.82 11.85
N ALA A 764 36.10 -3.57 12.17
CA ALA A 764 36.99 -4.58 12.73
C ALA A 764 36.56 -4.98 14.15
N ASP A 765 36.20 -4.01 15.00
CA ASP A 765 35.63 -4.29 16.32
C ASP A 765 34.32 -5.10 16.23
N PHE A 766 33.47 -4.79 15.26
CA PHE A 766 32.24 -5.57 15.05
C PHE A 766 32.53 -7.02 14.64
N ASN A 767 33.41 -7.23 13.65
CA ASN A 767 33.77 -8.59 13.23
C ASN A 767 34.46 -9.37 14.35
N LEU A 768 35.29 -8.71 15.18
CA LEU A 768 35.85 -9.32 16.40
C LEU A 768 34.76 -9.70 17.39
N ALA A 769 33.75 -8.86 17.60
CA ALA A 769 32.62 -9.17 18.47
C ALA A 769 31.85 -10.40 17.96
N VAL A 770 31.59 -10.50 16.65
CA VAL A 770 30.94 -11.67 16.05
C VAL A 770 31.76 -12.95 16.26
N LEU A 771 33.07 -12.91 16.00
CA LEU A 771 33.94 -14.08 16.19
C LEU A 771 34.00 -14.53 17.65
N LYS A 772 34.08 -13.59 18.60
CA LYS A 772 34.04 -13.88 20.04
C LYS A 772 32.70 -14.45 20.48
N GLN A 773 31.60 -13.91 19.95
CA GLN A 773 30.26 -14.44 20.24
C GLN A 773 30.13 -15.89 19.76
N GLN A 774 30.68 -16.21 18.59
CA GLN A 774 30.68 -17.57 18.04
C GLN A 774 31.57 -18.54 18.84
N SER A 775 32.65 -18.05 19.47
CA SER A 775 33.53 -18.85 20.33
C SER A 775 33.07 -18.93 21.80
N GLY A 776 31.99 -18.23 22.17
CA GLY A 776 31.49 -18.18 23.55
C GLY A 776 32.31 -17.27 24.47
N GLU A 777 33.11 -16.37 23.91
CA GLU A 777 33.90 -15.36 24.63
C GLU A 777 33.11 -14.07 24.87
N ASP A 778 33.61 -13.20 25.76
CA ASP A 778 33.00 -11.90 26.03
C ASP A 778 33.17 -10.94 24.84
N PHE A 779 32.09 -10.77 24.09
CA PHE A 779 32.02 -9.96 22.87
C PHE A 779 31.51 -8.53 23.09
N LEU A 780 30.82 -8.28 24.21
CA LEU A 780 30.15 -6.99 24.46
C LEU A 780 31.11 -5.80 24.44
N PRO A 781 32.35 -5.87 24.97
CA PRO A 781 33.29 -4.75 24.90
C PRO A 781 33.57 -4.31 23.45
N ASN A 782 33.82 -5.25 22.53
CA ASN A 782 34.07 -4.93 21.13
C ASN A 782 32.81 -4.42 20.42
N LEU A 783 31.63 -4.98 20.74
CA LEU A 783 30.38 -4.53 20.15
C LEU A 783 30.04 -3.09 20.56
N ILE A 784 30.21 -2.76 21.84
CA ILE A 784 30.01 -1.42 22.38
C ILE A 784 31.02 -0.43 21.77
N GLU A 785 32.29 -0.82 21.66
CA GLU A 785 33.32 0.04 21.08
C GLU A 785 33.06 0.32 19.60
N SER A 786 32.68 -0.70 18.83
CA SER A 786 32.27 -0.54 17.43
C SER A 786 31.14 0.49 17.27
N TYR A 787 30.12 0.41 18.13
CA TYR A 787 29.02 1.38 18.15
C TYR A 787 29.51 2.80 18.50
N LYS A 788 30.36 2.96 19.52
CA LYS A 788 30.96 4.26 19.90
C LYS A 788 31.77 4.89 18.78
N LEU A 789 32.46 4.07 17.99
CA LEU A 789 33.21 4.49 16.80
C LEU A 789 32.31 4.86 15.61
N GLY A 790 30.98 4.73 15.74
CA GLY A 790 29.99 5.18 14.76
C GLY A 790 29.40 4.09 13.87
N ASN A 791 29.62 2.79 14.17
CA ASN A 791 29.00 1.70 13.43
C ASN A 791 27.51 1.55 13.83
N SER A 792 26.60 2.03 12.99
CA SER A 792 25.15 1.92 13.20
C SER A 792 24.67 0.47 13.30
N HIS A 793 25.25 -0.44 12.50
CA HIS A 793 24.86 -1.85 12.51
C HIS A 793 25.23 -2.51 13.85
N ALA A 794 26.41 -2.21 14.39
CA ALA A 794 26.81 -2.63 15.74
C ALA A 794 25.82 -2.13 16.81
N GLY A 795 25.37 -0.87 16.67
CA GLY A 795 24.34 -0.30 17.55
C GLY A 795 23.00 -1.04 17.49
N ILE A 796 22.53 -1.40 16.28
CA ILE A 796 21.31 -2.20 16.10
C ILE A 796 21.47 -3.57 16.76
N VAL A 797 22.56 -4.29 16.49
CA VAL A 797 22.81 -5.62 17.07
C VAL A 797 22.90 -5.56 18.60
N LEU A 798 23.53 -4.52 19.15
CA LEU A 798 23.61 -4.29 20.59
C LEU A 798 22.23 -4.06 21.21
N ALA A 799 21.41 -3.19 20.61
CA ALA A 799 20.07 -2.89 21.09
C ALA A 799 19.11 -4.09 20.95
N ASP A 800 19.22 -4.85 19.85
CA ASP A 800 18.49 -6.11 19.66
C ASP A 800 18.91 -7.15 20.70
N TYR A 801 20.20 -7.24 21.01
CA TYR A 801 20.72 -8.12 22.03
C TYR A 801 20.10 -7.80 23.40
N TYR A 802 20.13 -6.53 23.83
CA TYR A 802 19.48 -6.09 25.07
C TYR A 802 17.99 -6.42 25.11
N LEU A 803 17.26 -6.23 24.01
CA LEU A 803 15.82 -6.55 23.96
C LEU A 803 15.50 -8.04 23.85
N SER A 804 16.40 -8.85 23.30
CA SER A 804 16.23 -10.29 23.14
C SER A 804 16.48 -11.05 24.45
N GLN A 805 17.41 -10.56 25.29
CA GLN A 805 17.88 -11.27 26.48
C GLN A 805 17.07 -10.95 27.74
N SER A 806 16.31 -9.84 27.78
CA SER A 806 15.76 -9.38 29.05
C SER A 806 14.41 -8.68 28.95
N SER A 807 13.64 -8.85 30.03
CA SER A 807 12.44 -8.05 30.33
C SER A 807 12.78 -6.86 31.26
N ASP A 808 14.07 -6.63 31.53
CA ASP A 808 14.58 -5.57 32.40
C ASP A 808 14.35 -4.18 31.79
N PRO A 809 13.62 -3.28 32.49
CA PRO A 809 13.38 -1.92 32.04
C PRO A 809 14.65 -1.11 31.74
N GLU A 810 15.77 -1.34 32.44
CA GLU A 810 17.00 -0.58 32.20
C GLU A 810 17.60 -0.90 30.83
N GLN A 811 17.72 -2.18 30.50
CA GLN A 811 18.21 -2.64 29.19
C GLN A 811 17.26 -2.25 28.05
N MET A 812 15.94 -2.24 28.28
CA MET A 812 14.98 -1.72 27.30
C MET A 812 15.17 -0.22 27.04
N ASN A 813 15.44 0.57 28.09
CA ASN A 813 15.72 1.99 27.93
C ASN A 813 17.05 2.23 27.22
N GLN A 814 18.09 1.46 27.51
CA GLN A 814 19.35 1.54 26.77
C GLN A 814 19.16 1.22 25.28
N ALA A 815 18.42 0.16 24.96
CA ALA A 815 18.09 -0.18 23.57
C ALA A 815 17.29 0.95 22.89
N LYS A 816 16.30 1.53 23.59
CA LYS A 816 15.51 2.66 23.09
C LYS A 816 16.38 3.87 22.78
N GLU A 817 17.31 4.25 23.66
CA GLU A 817 18.20 5.39 23.42
C GLU A 817 19.16 5.15 22.25
N ILE A 818 19.67 3.92 22.10
CA ILE A 818 20.48 3.55 20.92
C ILE A 818 19.64 3.68 19.64
N TYR A 819 18.42 3.12 19.61
CA TYR A 819 17.55 3.23 18.44
C TYR A 819 17.16 4.66 18.13
N LYS A 820 16.84 5.46 19.14
CA LYS A 820 16.52 6.88 18.97
C LYS A 820 17.68 7.63 18.34
N GLY A 821 18.89 7.48 18.87
CA GLY A 821 20.07 8.14 18.31
C GLY A 821 20.41 7.72 16.87
N LEU A 822 20.05 6.50 16.46
CA LEU A 822 20.20 6.04 15.07
C LEU A 822 19.03 6.46 14.17
N ALA A 823 17.80 6.45 14.70
CA ALA A 823 16.59 6.85 14.00
C ALA A 823 16.61 8.35 13.65
N ASP A 824 17.07 9.19 14.58
CA ASP A 824 17.29 10.64 14.38
C ASP A 824 18.30 10.91 13.24
N LYS A 825 19.21 9.97 12.97
CA LYS A 825 20.18 10.03 11.85
C LYS A 825 19.62 9.48 10.54
N GLY A 826 18.41 8.95 10.53
CA GLY A 826 17.73 8.43 9.35
C GLY A 826 17.84 6.92 9.14
N ASP A 827 18.38 6.14 10.09
CA ASP A 827 18.50 4.69 9.91
C ASP A 827 17.13 4.00 9.89
N GLN A 828 16.71 3.49 8.73
CA GLN A 828 15.38 2.90 8.55
C GLN A 828 15.09 1.71 9.48
N TYR A 829 16.09 0.91 9.86
CA TYR A 829 15.87 -0.24 10.74
C TYR A 829 15.72 0.20 12.20
N ALA A 830 16.51 1.17 12.63
CA ALA A 830 16.33 1.79 13.94
C ALA A 830 14.99 2.51 14.06
N GLN A 831 14.55 3.23 13.02
CA GLN A 831 13.24 3.86 12.95
C GLN A 831 12.10 2.84 13.10
N LEU A 832 12.15 1.72 12.37
CA LEU A 832 11.19 0.62 12.49
C LEU A 832 11.15 0.06 13.93
N LYS A 833 12.31 -0.26 14.48
CA LYS A 833 12.44 -0.88 15.81
C LYS A 833 11.97 0.07 16.91
N LEU A 834 12.34 1.34 16.83
CA LEU A 834 11.86 2.38 17.74
C LEU A 834 10.34 2.54 17.64
N ALA A 835 9.79 2.59 16.42
CA ALA A 835 8.35 2.70 16.21
C ALA A 835 7.59 1.54 16.88
N TYR A 836 8.08 0.30 16.72
CA TYR A 836 7.49 -0.86 17.37
C TYR A 836 7.56 -0.78 18.91
N MET A 837 8.70 -0.34 19.46
CA MET A 837 8.83 -0.13 20.90
C MET A 837 7.83 0.92 21.42
N LEU A 838 7.69 2.04 20.73
CA LEU A 838 6.75 3.10 21.09
C LEU A 838 5.30 2.64 20.97
N GLN A 839 4.95 1.85 19.95
CA GLN A 839 3.61 1.29 19.79
C GLN A 839 3.27 0.32 20.93
N LYS A 840 4.19 -0.59 21.27
CA LYS A 840 3.96 -1.65 22.27
C LYS A 840 4.26 -1.21 23.71
N GLY A 841 4.78 -0.01 23.92
CA GLY A 841 5.18 0.48 25.24
C GLY A 841 6.34 -0.33 25.84
N LEU A 842 7.32 -0.72 25.03
CA LEU A 842 8.50 -1.46 25.50
C LEU A 842 9.49 -0.47 26.16
N GLY A 843 9.65 -0.55 27.47
CA GLY A 843 10.54 0.31 28.28
C GLY A 843 9.92 1.64 28.74
N ALA A 844 8.77 2.05 28.20
CA ALA A 844 8.03 3.25 28.61
C ALA A 844 6.54 3.13 28.24
N ALA A 845 5.71 4.08 28.66
CA ALA A 845 4.31 4.14 28.23
C ALA A 845 4.20 4.24 26.68
N PRO A 846 3.18 3.63 26.05
CA PRO A 846 2.99 3.70 24.60
C PRO A 846 2.91 5.15 24.09
N ASP A 847 3.55 5.42 22.96
CA ASP A 847 3.50 6.69 22.23
C ASP A 847 3.14 6.41 20.77
N LEU A 848 1.84 6.42 20.48
CA LEU A 848 1.31 6.06 19.16
C LEU A 848 1.63 7.12 18.09
N ALA A 849 1.72 8.39 18.48
CA ALA A 849 2.08 9.47 17.56
C ALA A 849 3.56 9.35 17.14
N GLY A 850 4.45 9.11 18.12
CA GLY A 850 5.86 8.83 17.85
C GLY A 850 6.04 7.54 17.04
N ALA A 851 5.27 6.49 17.35
CA ALA A 851 5.28 5.25 16.57
C ALA A 851 4.87 5.49 15.10
N GLN A 852 3.77 6.21 14.86
CA GLN A 852 3.32 6.54 13.51
C GLN A 852 4.38 7.34 12.75
N HIS A 853 5.00 8.33 13.39
CA HIS A 853 6.07 9.13 12.80
C HIS A 853 7.24 8.27 12.31
N TRP A 854 7.77 7.41 13.18
CA TRP A 854 8.93 6.57 12.86
C TRP A 854 8.62 5.42 11.91
N TYR A 855 7.43 4.82 12.00
CA TYR A 855 6.97 3.86 10.99
C TYR A 855 6.88 4.50 9.62
N THR A 856 6.34 5.73 9.53
CA THR A 856 6.23 6.47 8.26
C THR A 856 7.61 6.76 7.69
N ALA A 857 8.52 7.30 8.50
CA ALA A 857 9.89 7.60 8.08
C ALA A 857 10.64 6.37 7.55
N SER A 858 10.49 5.21 8.20
CA SER A 858 11.08 3.95 7.76
C SER A 858 10.41 3.41 6.49
N ALA A 859 9.08 3.46 6.42
CA ALA A 859 8.28 2.94 5.32
C ALA A 859 8.50 3.73 4.01
N GLU A 860 8.68 5.05 4.10
CA GLU A 860 8.99 5.94 2.97
C GLU A 860 10.36 5.67 2.36
N GLN A 861 11.32 5.20 3.17
CA GLN A 861 12.64 4.76 2.71
C GLN A 861 12.62 3.37 2.03
N GLY A 862 11.46 2.68 2.03
CA GLY A 862 11.30 1.40 1.36
C GLY A 862 11.39 0.17 2.26
N ASN A 863 11.50 0.34 3.59
CA ASN A 863 11.55 -0.78 4.53
C ASN A 863 10.25 -1.62 4.47
N PRO A 864 10.28 -2.88 3.99
CA PRO A 864 9.06 -3.67 3.79
C PRO A 864 8.32 -3.98 5.10
N GLU A 865 9.04 -4.27 6.18
CA GLU A 865 8.47 -4.56 7.50
C GLU A 865 7.79 -3.34 8.09
N ALA A 866 8.38 -2.15 7.94
CA ALA A 866 7.77 -0.89 8.37
C ALA A 866 6.53 -0.56 7.54
N GLN A 867 6.56 -0.79 6.22
CA GLN A 867 5.37 -0.66 5.37
C GLN A 867 4.26 -1.61 5.81
N TYR A 868 4.58 -2.87 6.13
CA TYR A 868 3.61 -3.82 6.65
C TYR A 868 3.03 -3.36 8.01
N LEU A 869 3.88 -3.02 8.98
CA LEU A 869 3.45 -2.63 10.31
C LEU A 869 2.70 -1.30 10.33
N LEU A 870 3.06 -0.36 9.46
CA LEU A 870 2.30 0.87 9.24
C LEU A 870 0.93 0.57 8.61
N GLY A 871 0.87 -0.37 7.67
CA GLY A 871 -0.39 -0.87 7.13
C GLY A 871 -1.29 -1.45 8.23
N GLN A 872 -0.71 -2.25 9.13
CA GLN A 872 -1.41 -2.80 10.30
C GLN A 872 -1.84 -1.70 11.28
N PHE A 873 -1.00 -0.70 11.51
CA PHE A 873 -1.28 0.45 12.37
C PHE A 873 -2.55 1.18 11.90
N TYR A 874 -2.67 1.44 10.59
CA TYR A 874 -3.87 2.02 9.99
C TYR A 874 -5.07 1.07 9.99
N GLN A 875 -4.86 -0.24 9.79
CA GLN A 875 -5.93 -1.24 9.85
C GLN A 875 -6.55 -1.32 11.25
N LEU A 876 -5.74 -1.16 12.30
CA LEU A 876 -6.21 -1.19 13.69
C LEU A 876 -6.82 0.13 14.13
N GLY A 877 -6.44 1.26 13.51
CA GLY A 877 -6.88 2.59 13.94
C GLY A 877 -6.17 3.03 15.23
N GLU A 878 -4.87 2.74 15.36
CA GLU A 878 -4.13 3.03 16.61
C GLU A 878 -4.16 4.54 16.97
N THR A 879 -4.31 5.45 15.99
CA THR A 879 -4.47 6.90 16.22
C THR A 879 -5.87 7.44 15.92
N GLY A 880 -6.89 6.58 15.79
CA GLY A 880 -8.26 7.01 15.50
C GLY A 880 -9.16 5.91 14.95
N GLU A 881 -9.95 6.23 13.92
CA GLU A 881 -10.70 5.21 13.19
C GLU A 881 -9.77 4.46 12.20
N PRO A 882 -10.03 3.17 11.93
CA PRO A 882 -9.29 2.44 10.91
C PRO A 882 -9.31 3.11 9.55
N ASP A 883 -8.14 3.30 8.94
CA ASP A 883 -8.01 3.75 7.56
C ASP A 883 -7.58 2.56 6.68
N TYR A 884 -8.57 1.82 6.20
CA TYR A 884 -8.30 0.66 5.33
C TYR A 884 -7.73 1.04 3.96
N ASN A 885 -7.86 2.30 3.52
CA ASN A 885 -7.27 2.74 2.26
C ASN A 885 -5.77 2.96 2.41
N LEU A 886 -5.34 3.64 3.48
CA LEU A 886 -3.93 3.75 3.84
C LEU A 886 -3.32 2.39 4.19
N ALA A 887 -4.06 1.53 4.91
CA ALA A 887 -3.62 0.17 5.19
C ALA A 887 -3.32 -0.60 3.89
N LYS A 888 -4.28 -0.62 2.94
CA LYS A 888 -4.09 -1.23 1.61
C LYS A 888 -2.94 -0.59 0.84
N HIS A 889 -2.78 0.74 0.88
CA HIS A 889 -1.68 1.44 0.21
C HIS A 889 -0.31 0.93 0.67
N TRP A 890 -0.10 0.86 1.99
CA TRP A 890 1.17 0.41 2.56
C TRP A 890 1.39 -1.09 2.38
N TYR A 891 0.35 -1.91 2.55
CA TYR A 891 0.45 -3.34 2.25
C TYR A 891 0.76 -3.60 0.79
N GLN A 892 0.23 -2.83 -0.18
CA GLN A 892 0.58 -2.97 -1.59
C GLN A 892 2.06 -2.68 -1.88
N LYS A 893 2.65 -1.71 -1.17
CA LYS A 893 4.10 -1.44 -1.25
C LYS A 893 4.90 -2.60 -0.65
N ALA A 894 4.53 -3.04 0.56
CA ALA A 894 5.18 -4.15 1.25
C ALA A 894 5.07 -5.47 0.48
N ALA A 895 3.93 -5.71 -0.18
CA ALA A 895 3.63 -6.94 -0.92
C ALA A 895 4.64 -7.23 -2.05
N LYS A 896 5.36 -6.23 -2.55
CA LYS A 896 6.44 -6.48 -3.52
C LYS A 896 7.54 -7.38 -2.98
N HIS A 897 7.79 -7.35 -1.67
CA HIS A 897 8.88 -8.06 -1.00
C HIS A 897 8.40 -9.02 0.10
N LEU A 898 7.24 -8.78 0.70
CA LEU A 898 6.68 -9.57 1.81
C LEU A 898 5.36 -10.24 1.41
N SER A 899 5.31 -11.57 1.41
CA SER A 899 4.09 -12.32 1.11
C SER A 899 2.97 -12.11 2.14
N LYS A 900 3.31 -11.92 3.41
CA LYS A 900 2.35 -11.58 4.48
C LYS A 900 1.52 -10.32 4.20
N ALA A 901 2.08 -9.36 3.44
CA ALA A 901 1.33 -8.18 3.03
C ALA A 901 0.28 -8.51 1.97
N ASP A 902 0.54 -9.46 1.06
CA ASP A 902 -0.49 -10.00 0.17
C ASP A 902 -1.58 -10.73 0.96
N VAL A 903 -1.23 -11.46 2.03
CA VAL A 903 -2.21 -12.08 2.94
C VAL A 903 -3.07 -11.01 3.62
N ALA A 904 -2.47 -9.93 4.12
CA ALA A 904 -3.19 -8.84 4.76
C ALA A 904 -4.12 -8.08 3.80
N LEU A 905 -3.68 -7.85 2.55
CA LEU A 905 -4.55 -7.33 1.50
C LEU A 905 -5.71 -8.27 1.23
N GLY A 906 -5.44 -9.56 1.05
CA GLY A 906 -6.46 -10.57 0.82
C GLY A 906 -7.49 -10.61 1.95
N PHE A 907 -7.01 -10.51 3.20
CA PHE A 907 -7.86 -10.46 4.37
C PHE A 907 -8.75 -9.22 4.39
N ILE A 908 -8.22 -8.01 4.18
CA ILE A 908 -9.06 -6.78 4.10
C ILE A 908 -10.08 -6.91 2.96
N TYR A 909 -9.67 -7.39 1.79
CA TYR A 909 -10.59 -7.58 0.68
C TYR A 909 -11.70 -8.59 1.00
N GLU A 910 -11.38 -9.67 1.71
CA GLU A 910 -12.36 -10.70 2.08
C GLU A 910 -13.26 -10.27 3.25
N THR A 911 -12.68 -9.67 4.28
CA THR A 911 -13.35 -9.45 5.58
C THR A 911 -13.72 -8.01 5.83
N VAL A 912 -13.43 -7.06 4.96
CA VAL A 912 -13.86 -5.66 5.12
C VAL A 912 -14.60 -5.19 3.88
N ASP A 913 -13.98 -5.34 2.72
CA ASP A 913 -14.53 -4.86 1.44
C ASP A 913 -15.53 -5.85 0.82
N ASP A 914 -15.57 -7.09 1.31
CA ASP A 914 -16.38 -8.18 0.75
C ASP A 914 -16.10 -8.42 -0.77
N ASN A 915 -14.87 -8.10 -1.20
CA ASN A 915 -14.36 -8.20 -2.57
C ASN A 915 -13.52 -9.46 -2.78
N TYR A 916 -14.21 -10.58 -2.99
CA TYR A 916 -13.57 -11.89 -3.13
C TYR A 916 -12.71 -12.03 -4.38
N ALA A 917 -12.95 -11.28 -5.44
CA ALA A 917 -12.11 -11.30 -6.64
C ALA A 917 -10.69 -10.78 -6.35
N GLN A 918 -10.60 -9.65 -5.64
CA GLN A 918 -9.31 -9.10 -5.21
C GLN A 918 -8.68 -9.95 -4.10
N ALA A 919 -9.47 -10.47 -3.16
CA ALA A 919 -8.97 -11.40 -2.14
C ALA A 919 -8.33 -12.64 -2.76
N LEU A 920 -9.01 -13.27 -3.74
CA LEU A 920 -8.49 -14.43 -4.47
C LEU A 920 -7.16 -14.10 -5.17
N LYS A 921 -7.06 -12.91 -5.80
CA LYS A 921 -5.82 -12.48 -6.46
C LYS A 921 -4.68 -12.32 -5.45
N ALA A 922 -4.93 -11.66 -4.32
CA ALA A 922 -3.94 -11.44 -3.29
C ALA A 922 -3.46 -12.75 -2.65
N TYR A 923 -4.37 -13.65 -2.27
CA TYR A 923 -4.00 -14.96 -1.73
C TYR A 923 -3.28 -15.86 -2.75
N LYS A 924 -3.62 -15.78 -4.05
CA LYS A 924 -2.84 -16.44 -5.11
C LYS A 924 -1.40 -15.92 -5.18
N ASN A 925 -1.21 -14.60 -5.09
CA ASN A 925 0.12 -14.01 -5.09
C ASN A 925 0.93 -14.46 -3.86
N ALA A 926 0.32 -14.45 -2.67
CA ALA A 926 0.95 -14.94 -1.44
C ALA A 926 1.35 -16.42 -1.57
N ALA A 927 0.41 -17.28 -1.98
CA ALA A 927 0.66 -18.71 -2.17
C ALA A 927 1.76 -18.98 -3.21
N ALA A 928 1.81 -18.20 -4.30
CA ALA A 928 2.86 -18.31 -5.32
C ALA A 928 4.25 -17.94 -4.78
N LYS A 929 4.33 -17.09 -3.75
CA LYS A 929 5.58 -16.77 -3.01
C LYS A 929 5.92 -17.79 -1.92
N GLY A 930 5.14 -18.87 -1.82
CA GLY A 930 5.35 -19.94 -0.84
C GLY A 930 4.69 -19.69 0.53
N ASP A 931 3.88 -18.65 0.67
CA ASP A 931 3.23 -18.28 1.93
C ASP A 931 2.18 -19.30 2.38
N VAL A 932 2.34 -19.80 3.60
CA VAL A 932 1.51 -20.88 4.15
C VAL A 932 0.09 -20.40 4.44
N LEU A 933 -0.06 -19.19 5.00
CA LEU A 933 -1.38 -18.62 5.29
C LEU A 933 -2.09 -18.15 4.02
N GLY A 934 -1.33 -17.64 3.04
CA GLY A 934 -1.82 -17.35 1.70
C GLY A 934 -2.40 -18.59 1.02
N ALA A 935 -1.70 -19.72 1.06
CA ALA A 935 -2.18 -21.00 0.52
C ALA A 935 -3.42 -21.51 1.28
N TYR A 936 -3.42 -21.42 2.60
CA TYR A 936 -4.56 -21.79 3.45
C TYR A 936 -5.81 -20.95 3.13
N ASN A 937 -5.69 -19.62 3.09
CA ASN A 937 -6.81 -18.73 2.78
C ASN A 937 -7.31 -18.95 1.34
N LEU A 938 -6.40 -19.16 0.38
CA LEU A 938 -6.78 -19.52 -0.99
C LEU A 938 -7.54 -20.85 -1.06
N ALA A 939 -7.15 -21.84 -0.25
CA ALA A 939 -7.85 -23.11 -0.16
C ALA A 939 -9.28 -22.93 0.37
N LEU A 940 -9.48 -22.10 1.41
CA LEU A 940 -10.80 -21.74 1.91
C LEU A 940 -11.69 -21.09 0.83
N MET A 941 -11.11 -20.23 -0.02
CA MET A 941 -11.84 -19.60 -1.12
C MET A 941 -12.37 -20.65 -2.11
N TYR A 942 -11.56 -21.65 -2.44
CA TYR A 942 -11.98 -22.77 -3.31
C TYR A 942 -12.93 -23.76 -2.63
N GLU A 943 -12.77 -24.02 -1.34
CA GLU A 943 -13.64 -24.92 -0.57
C GLU A 943 -15.05 -24.35 -0.45
N TYR A 944 -15.17 -23.07 -0.11
CA TYR A 944 -16.46 -22.41 0.11
C TYR A 944 -17.02 -21.71 -1.14
N GLY A 945 -16.26 -21.62 -2.22
CA GLY A 945 -16.70 -20.94 -3.45
C GLY A 945 -16.84 -19.42 -3.27
N LYS A 946 -15.94 -18.80 -2.50
CA LYS A 946 -15.93 -17.35 -2.28
C LYS A 946 -15.33 -16.66 -3.49
N GLY A 947 -16.17 -16.01 -4.30
CA GLY A 947 -15.74 -15.33 -5.54
C GLY A 947 -15.28 -16.26 -6.67
N VAL A 948 -15.44 -17.58 -6.51
CA VAL A 948 -15.12 -18.63 -7.48
C VAL A 948 -16.09 -19.80 -7.32
N SER A 949 -16.22 -20.65 -8.33
CA SER A 949 -16.94 -21.92 -8.16
C SER A 949 -16.18 -22.83 -7.18
N VAL A 950 -16.94 -23.60 -6.38
CA VAL A 950 -16.39 -24.60 -5.46
C VAL A 950 -15.49 -25.58 -6.22
N ASN A 951 -14.29 -25.82 -5.69
CA ASN A 951 -13.33 -26.77 -6.26
C ASN A 951 -12.56 -27.49 -5.14
N TYR A 952 -13.10 -28.62 -4.70
CA TYR A 952 -12.50 -29.41 -3.63
C TYR A 952 -11.14 -30.00 -4.00
N ALA A 953 -10.88 -30.35 -5.25
CA ALA A 953 -9.58 -30.88 -5.65
C ALA A 953 -8.46 -29.84 -5.49
N LYS A 954 -8.72 -28.58 -5.88
CA LYS A 954 -7.77 -27.47 -5.68
C LYS A 954 -7.61 -27.11 -4.21
N ALA A 955 -8.71 -27.05 -3.45
CA ALA A 955 -8.65 -26.80 -2.01
C ALA A 955 -7.82 -27.87 -1.29
N LEU A 956 -8.04 -29.15 -1.61
CA LEU A 956 -7.30 -30.28 -1.05
C LEU A 956 -5.79 -30.16 -1.31
N ALA A 957 -5.39 -29.85 -2.55
CA ALA A 957 -3.99 -29.69 -2.92
C ALA A 957 -3.31 -28.56 -2.15
N LEU A 958 -3.98 -27.41 -2.02
CA LEU A 958 -3.46 -26.24 -1.28
C LEU A 958 -3.40 -26.49 0.24
N PHE A 959 -4.43 -27.10 0.82
CA PHE A 959 -4.39 -27.49 2.23
C PHE A 959 -3.29 -28.52 2.51
N LYS A 960 -3.04 -29.45 1.58
CA LYS A 960 -1.93 -30.40 1.69
C LYS A 960 -0.58 -29.68 1.73
N ASP A 961 -0.31 -28.78 0.77
CA ASP A 961 0.92 -27.99 0.75
C ASP A 961 1.11 -27.18 2.05
N ALA A 962 0.08 -26.48 2.50
CA ALA A 962 0.13 -25.70 3.74
C ALA A 962 0.31 -26.59 4.99
N SER A 963 -0.30 -27.78 5.02
CA SER A 963 -0.16 -28.76 6.11
C SER A 963 1.24 -29.36 6.20
N GLU A 964 1.87 -29.61 5.05
CA GLU A 964 3.25 -30.12 4.99
C GLU A 964 4.26 -29.08 5.50
N LYS A 965 3.97 -27.79 5.31
CA LYS A 965 4.73 -26.65 5.83
C LYS A 965 4.41 -26.28 7.29
N GLY A 966 3.54 -27.04 7.96
CA GLY A 966 3.33 -26.93 9.41
C GLY A 966 2.13 -26.10 9.86
N ALA A 967 1.22 -25.64 8.98
CA ALA A 967 0.04 -24.89 9.42
C ALA A 967 -1.02 -25.79 10.08
N PRO A 968 -1.31 -25.63 11.39
CA PRO A 968 -2.24 -26.50 12.09
C PRO A 968 -3.69 -26.33 11.64
N GLU A 969 -4.11 -25.15 11.19
CA GLU A 969 -5.42 -24.91 10.60
C GLU A 969 -5.60 -25.66 9.28
N ALA A 970 -4.58 -25.64 8.41
CA ALA A 970 -4.58 -26.38 7.17
C ALA A 970 -4.67 -27.90 7.42
N MET A 971 -3.94 -28.40 8.43
CA MET A 971 -3.98 -29.82 8.81
C MET A 971 -5.39 -30.24 9.25
N SER A 972 -6.08 -29.42 10.04
CA SER A 972 -7.45 -29.69 10.46
C SER A 972 -8.43 -29.69 9.28
N GLN A 973 -8.28 -28.76 8.33
CA GLN A 973 -9.12 -28.72 7.13
C GLN A 973 -8.85 -29.91 6.20
N LEU A 974 -7.58 -30.22 5.97
CA LEU A 974 -7.16 -31.38 5.19
C LEU A 974 -7.75 -32.68 5.76
N ALA A 975 -7.68 -32.84 7.08
CA ALA A 975 -8.26 -33.98 7.78
C ALA A 975 -9.79 -34.07 7.57
N GLY A 976 -10.49 -32.94 7.65
CA GLY A 976 -11.92 -32.85 7.33
C GLY A 976 -12.22 -33.27 5.90
N MET A 977 -11.43 -32.83 4.93
CA MET A 977 -11.61 -33.23 3.52
C MET A 977 -11.41 -34.73 3.31
N TYR A 978 -10.40 -35.34 3.95
CA TYR A 978 -10.24 -36.81 3.96
C TYR A 978 -11.43 -37.51 4.61
N PHE A 979 -11.91 -37.00 5.76
CA PHE A 979 -12.99 -37.61 6.52
C PHE A 979 -14.34 -37.59 5.78
N TYR A 980 -14.65 -36.50 5.07
CA TYR A 980 -15.90 -36.36 4.32
C TYR A 980 -15.78 -36.83 2.86
N GLY A 981 -14.58 -37.13 2.36
CA GLY A 981 -14.36 -37.48 0.96
C GLY A 981 -14.58 -36.30 0.01
N LEU A 982 -14.10 -35.11 0.39
CA LEU A 982 -14.20 -33.90 -0.44
C LEU A 982 -13.00 -33.80 -1.38
N GLY A 983 -13.25 -33.87 -2.69
CA GLY A 983 -12.21 -33.80 -3.73
C GLY A 983 -11.49 -35.11 -4.00
N GLN A 984 -11.74 -36.15 -3.21
CA GLN A 984 -11.22 -37.52 -3.35
C GLN A 984 -12.07 -38.50 -2.51
N PRO A 985 -11.90 -39.82 -2.66
CA PRO A 985 -12.59 -40.79 -1.81
C PRO A 985 -12.32 -40.62 -0.31
N ARG A 986 -13.32 -40.94 0.51
CA ARG A 986 -13.24 -40.87 1.97
C ARG A 986 -12.11 -41.74 2.52
N ASN A 987 -11.29 -41.18 3.43
CA ASN A 987 -10.19 -41.88 4.10
C ASN A 987 -10.09 -41.47 5.58
N GLU A 988 -10.69 -42.27 6.45
CA GLU A 988 -10.76 -41.98 7.90
C GLU A 988 -9.40 -42.08 8.60
N GLN A 989 -8.51 -42.98 8.15
CA GLN A 989 -7.20 -43.17 8.77
C GLN A 989 -6.28 -41.98 8.50
N GLN A 990 -6.27 -41.47 7.26
CA GLN A 990 -5.53 -40.24 6.96
C GLN A 990 -6.10 -39.03 7.69
N ALA A 991 -7.43 -38.94 7.81
CA ALA A 991 -8.05 -37.88 8.62
C ALA A 991 -7.57 -37.92 10.07
N LEU A 992 -7.55 -39.11 10.69
CA LEU A 992 -7.10 -39.29 12.07
C LEU A 992 -5.64 -38.85 12.27
N VAL A 993 -4.73 -39.21 11.37
CA VAL A 993 -3.31 -38.80 11.43
C VAL A 993 -3.18 -37.28 11.40
N TRP A 994 -3.84 -36.62 10.47
CA TRP A 994 -3.77 -35.16 10.34
C TRP A 994 -4.46 -34.44 11.50
N TYR A 995 -5.59 -34.94 11.99
CA TYR A 995 -6.23 -34.38 13.18
C TYR A 995 -5.33 -34.49 14.42
N LYS A 996 -4.65 -35.62 14.64
CA LYS A 996 -3.69 -35.76 15.75
C LYS A 996 -2.53 -34.77 15.65
N LYS A 997 -1.97 -34.58 14.44
CA LYS A 997 -0.88 -33.62 14.20
C LYS A 997 -1.33 -32.17 14.44
N ALA A 998 -2.51 -31.79 13.96
CA ALA A 998 -3.09 -30.48 14.21
C ALA A 998 -3.37 -30.24 15.71
N ALA A 999 -3.90 -31.26 16.40
CA ALA A 999 -4.19 -31.21 17.83
C ALA A 999 -2.91 -31.05 18.68
N SER A 1000 -1.80 -31.72 18.32
CA SER A 1000 -0.51 -31.56 19.03
C SER A 1000 0.08 -30.15 18.90
N LEU A 1001 -0.32 -29.40 17.86
CA LEU A 1001 0.02 -27.99 17.67
C LEU A 1001 -1.05 -27.05 18.28
N GLY A 1002 -1.99 -27.60 19.05
CA GLY A 1002 -3.00 -26.84 19.78
C GLY A 1002 -4.22 -26.40 18.98
N ASN A 1003 -4.53 -27.03 17.84
CA ASN A 1003 -5.73 -26.70 17.06
C ASN A 1003 -7.03 -27.18 17.73
N GLY A 1004 -7.89 -26.25 18.17
CA GLY A 1004 -9.15 -26.57 18.86
C GLY A 1004 -10.19 -27.30 18.01
N ASN A 1005 -10.20 -27.10 16.68
CA ASN A 1005 -11.14 -27.79 15.79
C ASN A 1005 -10.75 -29.26 15.58
N ALA A 1006 -9.45 -29.52 15.46
CA ALA A 1006 -8.92 -30.87 15.40
C ALA A 1006 -9.17 -31.64 16.72
N LEU A 1007 -8.97 -30.98 17.86
CA LEU A 1007 -9.31 -31.56 19.18
C LEU A 1007 -10.80 -31.93 19.25
N TYR A 1008 -11.70 -31.04 18.84
CA TYR A 1008 -13.13 -31.37 18.75
C TYR A 1008 -13.41 -32.56 17.83
N ALA A 1009 -12.78 -32.61 16.65
CA ALA A 1009 -12.97 -33.72 15.72
C ALA A 1009 -12.47 -35.05 16.31
N LEU A 1010 -11.33 -35.06 16.99
CA LEU A 1010 -10.84 -36.25 17.71
C LEU A 1010 -11.82 -36.71 18.79
N GLY A 1011 -12.39 -35.76 19.55
CA GLY A 1011 -13.43 -36.08 20.53
C GLY A 1011 -14.65 -36.76 19.89
N LEU A 1012 -15.09 -36.27 18.73
CA LEU A 1012 -16.20 -36.86 17.98
C LEU A 1012 -15.87 -38.26 17.44
N LEU A 1013 -14.66 -38.49 16.93
CA LEU A 1013 -14.24 -39.81 16.47
C LEU A 1013 -14.19 -40.81 17.63
N SER A 1014 -13.64 -40.41 18.79
CA SER A 1014 -13.60 -41.25 20.00
C SER A 1014 -15.00 -41.54 20.55
N GLU A 1015 -15.93 -40.57 20.54
CA GLU A 1015 -17.30 -40.77 21.01
C GLU A 1015 -18.11 -41.70 20.10
N THR A 1016 -17.93 -41.59 18.79
CA THR A 1016 -18.72 -42.35 17.79
C THR A 1016 -18.10 -43.70 17.42
N GLY A 1017 -16.80 -43.90 17.68
CA GLY A 1017 -16.05 -45.07 17.24
C GLY A 1017 -15.82 -45.11 15.72
N VAL A 1018 -15.93 -43.97 15.02
CA VAL A 1018 -15.65 -43.89 13.59
C VAL A 1018 -14.15 -43.71 13.38
N GLY A 1019 -13.52 -44.61 12.62
CA GLY A 1019 -12.07 -44.60 12.35
C GLY A 1019 -11.16 -44.97 13.55
N VAL A 1020 -11.71 -45.07 14.76
CA VAL A 1020 -11.02 -45.44 16.01
C VAL A 1020 -11.91 -46.33 16.89
N LYS A 1021 -11.34 -46.95 17.93
CA LYS A 1021 -12.14 -47.61 18.96
C LYS A 1021 -12.93 -46.56 19.75
N LEU A 1022 -14.20 -46.85 20.01
CA LEU A 1022 -15.05 -46.02 20.87
C LEU A 1022 -14.45 -45.90 22.27
N ASP A 1023 -14.26 -44.66 22.73
CA ASP A 1023 -13.62 -44.30 24.00
C ASP A 1023 -14.18 -42.96 24.52
N PHE A 1024 -15.14 -43.03 25.45
CA PHE A 1024 -15.75 -41.83 26.02
C PHE A 1024 -14.80 -41.03 26.94
N PRO A 1025 -13.93 -41.64 27.79
CA PRO A 1025 -12.91 -40.89 28.52
C PRO A 1025 -12.00 -40.04 27.64
N ASP A 1026 -11.50 -40.57 26.53
CA ASP A 1026 -10.69 -39.79 25.58
C ASP A 1026 -11.52 -38.71 24.88
N ALA A 1027 -12.78 -39.02 24.53
CA ALA A 1027 -13.69 -38.02 23.96
C ALA A 1027 -13.90 -36.83 24.90
N LEU A 1028 -14.13 -37.11 26.20
CA LEU A 1028 -14.29 -36.08 27.23
C LEU A 1028 -13.04 -35.19 27.33
N ARG A 1029 -11.85 -35.81 27.38
CA ARG A 1029 -10.58 -35.08 27.46
C ARG A 1029 -10.39 -34.15 26.27
N TYR A 1030 -10.56 -34.67 25.04
CA TYR A 1030 -10.43 -33.88 23.83
C TYR A 1030 -11.46 -32.74 23.75
N TYR A 1031 -12.72 -33.00 24.14
CA TYR A 1031 -13.72 -31.94 24.18
C TYR A 1031 -13.40 -30.88 25.24
N GLN A 1032 -12.84 -31.24 26.40
CA GLN A 1032 -12.39 -30.29 27.42
C GLN A 1032 -11.28 -29.38 26.88
N GLU A 1033 -10.23 -29.96 26.30
CA GLU A 1033 -9.13 -29.20 25.70
C GLU A 1033 -9.60 -28.28 24.55
N ALA A 1034 -10.53 -28.75 23.72
CA ALA A 1034 -11.13 -27.94 22.66
C ALA A 1034 -12.01 -26.80 23.22
N SER A 1035 -12.79 -27.08 24.28
CA SER A 1035 -13.61 -26.09 24.98
C SER A 1035 -12.77 -24.99 25.61
N ASP A 1036 -11.65 -25.33 26.23
CA ASP A 1036 -10.72 -24.36 26.84
C ASP A 1036 -10.09 -23.42 25.80
N LYS A 1037 -10.07 -23.84 24.52
CA LYS A 1037 -9.69 -23.03 23.36
C LYS A 1037 -10.86 -22.29 22.70
N GLY A 1038 -12.02 -22.25 23.36
CA GLY A 1038 -13.21 -21.53 22.90
C GLY A 1038 -14.07 -22.27 21.87
N ASN A 1039 -13.88 -23.58 21.65
CA ASN A 1039 -14.69 -24.33 20.68
C ASN A 1039 -16.11 -24.60 21.21
N GLU A 1040 -17.11 -23.88 20.70
CA GLU A 1040 -18.51 -24.02 21.14
C GLU A 1040 -19.13 -25.40 20.85
N LYS A 1041 -18.71 -26.09 19.79
CA LYS A 1041 -19.19 -27.45 19.49
C LYS A 1041 -18.70 -28.44 20.55
N ALA A 1042 -17.47 -28.27 21.00
CA ALA A 1042 -16.92 -29.06 22.09
C ALA A 1042 -17.62 -28.75 23.43
N MET A 1043 -17.90 -27.49 23.72
CA MET A 1043 -18.72 -27.10 24.89
C MET A 1043 -20.10 -27.79 24.87
N LEU A 1044 -20.79 -27.80 23.73
CA LEU A 1044 -22.08 -28.48 23.58
C LEU A 1044 -21.95 -30.00 23.80
N ALA A 1045 -20.90 -30.62 23.27
CA ALA A 1045 -20.64 -32.04 23.45
C ALA A 1045 -20.36 -32.36 24.93
N LEU A 1046 -19.54 -31.56 25.63
CA LEU A 1046 -19.31 -31.71 27.07
C LEU A 1046 -20.60 -31.61 27.87
N ALA A 1047 -21.44 -30.59 27.60
CA ALA A 1047 -22.71 -30.43 28.32
C ALA A 1047 -23.60 -31.67 28.12
N ARG A 1048 -23.66 -32.20 26.88
CA ARG A 1048 -24.37 -33.45 26.58
C ARG A 1048 -23.79 -34.64 27.35
N MET A 1049 -22.47 -34.78 27.42
CA MET A 1049 -21.83 -35.90 28.13
C MET A 1049 -22.15 -35.88 29.62
N TYR A 1050 -22.08 -34.72 30.28
CA TYR A 1050 -22.49 -34.58 31.68
C TYR A 1050 -24.00 -34.77 31.88
N HIS A 1051 -24.84 -34.33 30.95
CA HIS A 1051 -26.30 -34.50 31.05
C HIS A 1051 -26.73 -35.97 31.01
N TYR A 1052 -26.13 -36.76 30.12
CA TYR A 1052 -26.49 -38.17 29.92
C TYR A 1052 -25.58 -39.17 30.64
N GLY A 1053 -24.45 -38.72 31.21
CA GLY A 1053 -23.47 -39.59 31.86
C GLY A 1053 -22.65 -40.43 30.87
N LEU A 1054 -22.23 -39.84 29.74
CA LEU A 1054 -21.47 -40.54 28.70
C LEU A 1054 -19.97 -40.52 29.05
N GLY A 1055 -19.43 -41.63 29.55
CA GLY A 1055 -18.01 -41.73 29.99
C GLY A 1055 -17.65 -40.93 31.23
N VAL A 1056 -18.65 -40.32 31.88
CA VAL A 1056 -18.56 -39.57 33.13
C VAL A 1056 -19.81 -39.84 33.95
N GLU A 1057 -19.73 -39.61 35.26
CA GLU A 1057 -20.93 -39.57 36.07
C GLU A 1057 -21.87 -38.44 35.61
N LYS A 1058 -23.17 -38.73 35.69
CA LYS A 1058 -24.20 -37.78 35.31
C LYS A 1058 -24.19 -36.59 36.27
N ASP A 1059 -23.95 -35.41 35.74
CA ASP A 1059 -23.83 -34.16 36.50
C ASP A 1059 -24.59 -33.03 35.80
N HIS A 1060 -25.88 -32.89 36.18
CA HIS A 1060 -26.74 -31.85 35.62
C HIS A 1060 -26.30 -30.45 36.00
N LYS A 1061 -25.62 -30.24 37.14
CA LYS A 1061 -25.15 -28.91 37.56
C LYS A 1061 -24.02 -28.45 36.67
N ARG A 1062 -23.07 -29.33 36.37
CA ARG A 1062 -21.96 -29.04 35.47
C ARG A 1062 -22.43 -28.86 34.02
N SER A 1063 -23.36 -29.71 33.58
CA SER A 1063 -24.05 -29.52 32.29
C SER A 1063 -24.75 -28.15 32.21
N ALA A 1064 -25.51 -27.78 33.24
CA ALA A 1064 -26.23 -26.50 33.30
C ALA A 1064 -25.27 -25.30 33.26
N SER A 1065 -24.11 -25.38 33.92
CA SER A 1065 -23.13 -24.28 33.90
C SER A 1065 -22.53 -24.06 32.50
N ILE A 1066 -22.28 -25.15 31.75
CA ILE A 1066 -21.80 -25.07 30.37
C ILE A 1066 -22.90 -24.52 29.46
N TYR A 1067 -24.15 -25.01 29.59
CA TYR A 1067 -25.28 -24.46 28.85
C TYR A 1067 -25.52 -22.98 29.16
N GLN A 1068 -25.29 -22.54 30.40
CA GLN A 1068 -25.39 -21.13 30.78
C GLN A 1068 -24.36 -20.27 30.03
N LYS A 1069 -23.09 -20.70 29.94
CA LYS A 1069 -22.07 -19.99 29.16
C LYS A 1069 -22.43 -19.90 27.67
N LEU A 1070 -22.93 -21.00 27.10
CA LEU A 1070 -23.37 -21.03 25.70
C LEU A 1070 -24.65 -20.21 25.46
N ALA A 1071 -25.57 -20.17 26.42
CA ALA A 1071 -26.78 -19.36 26.34
C ALA A 1071 -26.47 -17.86 26.34
N GLN A 1072 -25.43 -17.42 27.05
CA GLN A 1072 -24.91 -16.05 26.97
C GLN A 1072 -24.39 -15.71 25.56
N LYS A 1073 -23.85 -16.69 24.83
CA LYS A 1073 -23.46 -16.62 23.41
C LYS A 1073 -24.64 -16.88 22.45
N GLN A 1074 -25.87 -16.67 22.92
CA GLN A 1074 -27.12 -16.80 22.13
C GLN A 1074 -27.28 -18.15 21.42
N ASN A 1075 -26.66 -19.20 21.95
CA ASN A 1075 -26.81 -20.53 21.40
C ASN A 1075 -28.23 -21.05 21.68
N ALA A 1076 -29.05 -21.15 20.62
CA ALA A 1076 -30.46 -21.51 20.74
C ALA A 1076 -30.70 -22.90 21.36
N TYR A 1077 -29.78 -23.85 21.14
CA TYR A 1077 -29.87 -25.19 21.73
C TYR A 1077 -29.55 -25.16 23.23
N ALA A 1078 -28.50 -24.45 23.63
CA ALA A 1078 -28.15 -24.30 25.04
C ALA A 1078 -29.24 -23.54 25.83
N GLN A 1079 -29.80 -22.48 25.25
CA GLN A 1079 -30.95 -21.76 25.83
C GLN A 1079 -32.15 -22.68 26.00
N TYR A 1080 -32.45 -23.52 24.99
CA TYR A 1080 -33.51 -24.52 25.08
C TYR A 1080 -33.28 -25.52 26.22
N GLN A 1081 -32.08 -26.12 26.30
CA GLN A 1081 -31.73 -27.11 27.32
C GLN A 1081 -31.73 -26.51 28.73
N LEU A 1082 -31.17 -25.31 28.89
CA LEU A 1082 -31.17 -24.61 30.16
C LEU A 1082 -32.59 -24.19 30.58
N GLY A 1083 -33.42 -23.78 29.61
CA GLY A 1083 -34.82 -23.45 29.84
C GLY A 1083 -35.62 -24.64 30.37
N THR A 1084 -35.43 -25.82 29.78
CA THR A 1084 -36.02 -27.07 30.28
C THR A 1084 -35.50 -27.44 31.67
N TYR A 1085 -34.20 -27.25 31.94
CA TYR A 1085 -33.64 -27.52 33.27
C TYR A 1085 -34.28 -26.68 34.37
N TYR A 1086 -34.54 -25.40 34.10
CA TYR A 1086 -35.19 -24.52 35.07
C TYR A 1086 -36.68 -24.86 35.25
N ILE A 1087 -37.40 -25.24 34.19
CA ILE A 1087 -38.81 -25.66 34.30
C ILE A 1087 -38.96 -26.94 35.13
N GLU A 1088 -38.04 -27.88 34.95
CA GLU A 1088 -38.06 -29.20 35.58
C GLU A 1088 -37.37 -29.22 36.96
N GLY A 1089 -36.51 -28.24 37.26
CA GLY A 1089 -35.66 -28.26 38.46
C GLY A 1089 -34.55 -29.32 38.41
N THR A 1090 -34.16 -29.78 37.22
CA THR A 1090 -33.22 -30.92 37.05
C THR A 1090 -31.78 -30.60 37.46
N ALA A 1091 -31.39 -29.33 37.53
CA ALA A 1091 -30.05 -28.88 37.90
C ALA A 1091 -30.00 -28.03 39.19
N GLY A 1092 -31.08 -27.97 39.96
CA GLY A 1092 -31.19 -27.10 41.14
C GLY A 1092 -32.63 -26.74 41.47
N GLU A 1093 -32.86 -25.51 41.93
CA GLU A 1093 -34.21 -25.03 42.19
C GLU A 1093 -35.03 -24.90 40.90
N ARG A 1094 -36.32 -25.23 40.99
CA ARG A 1094 -37.28 -25.10 39.88
C ARG A 1094 -37.65 -23.63 39.68
N LEU A 1095 -37.32 -23.07 38.51
CA LEU A 1095 -37.50 -21.67 38.14
C LEU A 1095 -38.27 -21.56 36.79
N PRO A 1096 -39.59 -21.83 36.76
CA PRO A 1096 -40.34 -21.98 35.51
C PRO A 1096 -40.39 -20.71 34.65
N GLU A 1097 -40.47 -19.52 35.26
CA GLU A 1097 -40.50 -18.25 34.52
C GLU A 1097 -39.17 -17.98 33.80
N LYS A 1098 -38.06 -18.14 34.51
CA LYS A 1098 -36.72 -18.06 33.91
C LYS A 1098 -36.54 -19.08 32.78
N GLY A 1099 -37.11 -20.28 32.95
CA GLY A 1099 -37.11 -21.30 31.91
C GLY A 1099 -37.93 -20.91 30.67
N ARG A 1100 -39.12 -20.32 30.86
CA ARG A 1100 -39.95 -19.77 29.77
C ARG A 1100 -39.23 -18.66 29.01
N GLU A 1101 -38.58 -17.72 29.71
CA GLU A 1101 -37.78 -16.65 29.09
C GLU A 1101 -36.66 -17.21 28.21
N LEU A 1102 -35.92 -18.21 28.69
CA LEU A 1102 -34.86 -18.86 27.91
C LEU A 1102 -35.41 -19.63 26.71
N LEU A 1103 -36.58 -20.27 26.83
CA LEU A 1103 -37.25 -20.89 25.70
C LEU A 1103 -37.71 -19.86 24.66
N GLN A 1104 -38.19 -18.69 25.09
CA GLN A 1104 -38.55 -17.59 24.21
C GLN A 1104 -37.34 -17.10 23.42
N GLN A 1105 -36.22 -16.84 24.11
CA GLN A 1105 -34.96 -16.48 23.48
C GLN A 1105 -34.48 -17.56 22.50
N ALA A 1106 -34.56 -18.84 22.90
CA ALA A 1106 -34.20 -19.96 22.05
C ALA A 1106 -35.06 -20.01 20.77
N SER A 1107 -36.37 -19.80 20.89
CA SER A 1107 -37.32 -19.77 19.76
C SER A 1107 -37.00 -18.64 18.77
N GLU A 1108 -36.73 -17.43 19.29
CA GLU A 1108 -36.30 -16.27 18.51
C GLU A 1108 -34.98 -16.54 17.78
N ASN A 1109 -34.04 -17.18 18.48
CA ASN A 1109 -32.73 -17.54 17.95
C ASN A 1109 -32.75 -18.78 17.04
N GLY A 1110 -33.91 -19.38 16.77
CA GLY A 1110 -34.07 -20.44 15.76
C GLY A 1110 -34.49 -21.81 16.26
N SER A 1111 -34.65 -22.03 17.57
CA SER A 1111 -35.00 -23.33 18.14
C SER A 1111 -36.47 -23.69 17.90
N LEU A 1112 -36.70 -24.64 17.00
CA LEU A 1112 -38.03 -25.21 16.76
C LEU A 1112 -38.54 -25.99 17.97
N GLN A 1113 -37.63 -26.64 18.70
CA GLN A 1113 -37.93 -27.39 19.91
C GLN A 1113 -38.45 -26.44 21.00
N ALA A 1114 -37.78 -25.31 21.20
CA ALA A 1114 -38.23 -24.30 22.17
C ALA A 1114 -39.60 -23.72 21.78
N ARG A 1115 -39.81 -23.41 20.49
CA ARG A 1115 -41.12 -22.96 19.99
C ARG A 1115 -42.23 -23.97 20.29
N ARG A 1116 -41.99 -25.27 20.06
CA ARG A 1116 -42.96 -26.32 20.35
C ARG A 1116 -43.24 -26.46 21.85
N ILE A 1117 -42.21 -26.32 22.70
CA ILE A 1117 -42.41 -26.33 24.16
C ILE A 1117 -43.18 -25.10 24.60
N LEU A 1118 -42.87 -23.90 24.10
CA LEU A 1118 -43.64 -22.69 24.41
C LEU A 1118 -45.10 -22.84 23.99
N GLN A 1119 -45.36 -23.30 22.76
CA GLN A 1119 -46.71 -23.59 22.29
C GLN A 1119 -47.42 -24.61 23.19
N ARG A 1120 -46.71 -25.65 23.66
CA ARG A 1120 -47.28 -26.61 24.61
C ARG A 1120 -47.50 -26.00 25.99
N LEU A 1121 -46.61 -25.15 26.49
CA LEU A 1121 -46.75 -24.49 27.79
C LEU A 1121 -47.86 -23.44 27.77
N GLU A 1122 -48.03 -22.75 26.64
CA GLU A 1122 -49.15 -21.85 26.33
C GLU A 1122 -50.44 -22.65 26.24
N ALA A 1123 -50.44 -23.76 25.47
CA ALA A 1123 -51.55 -24.69 25.39
C ALA A 1123 -51.87 -25.32 26.75
N GLN A 1124 -50.91 -25.66 27.61
CA GLN A 1124 -51.19 -26.17 28.97
C GLN A 1124 -51.70 -25.09 29.93
N THR A 1125 -51.31 -23.82 29.71
CA THR A 1125 -51.92 -22.69 30.42
C THR A 1125 -53.30 -22.32 29.88
N GLN A 1126 -53.61 -22.70 28.63
CA GLN A 1126 -54.92 -22.55 27.99
C GLN A 1126 -55.84 -23.76 28.25
N ASP A 1127 -55.29 -24.97 28.30
CA ASP A 1127 -55.90 -26.29 28.50
C ASP A 1127 -55.89 -26.67 29.97
N LYS A 1128 -56.56 -25.83 30.75
CA LYS A 1128 -57.44 -26.35 31.81
C LYS A 1128 -58.75 -26.87 31.17
N VAL A 1129 -58.69 -27.71 30.12
CA VAL A 1129 -59.88 -28.45 29.63
C VAL A 1129 -59.49 -29.86 29.09
N SER A 1130 -59.94 -30.85 29.85
CA SER A 1130 -60.00 -32.33 29.71
C SER A 1130 -59.96 -32.99 28.31
N TYR A 1131 -59.31 -34.15 28.15
CA TYR A 1131 -59.36 -35.05 26.97
C TYR A 1131 -60.05 -36.39 27.30
N VAL A 1132 -60.84 -36.97 26.37
CA VAL A 1132 -61.46 -38.33 26.46
C VAL A 1132 -61.17 -39.11 25.17
N GLU A 1133 -60.65 -40.33 25.28
CA GLU A 1133 -60.39 -41.22 24.12
C GLU A 1133 -61.67 -41.85 23.55
N PRO A 1134 -61.84 -41.90 22.21
CA PRO A 1134 -62.93 -42.65 21.57
C PRO A 1134 -62.71 -44.16 21.59
N VAL A 1135 -63.78 -44.92 21.81
CA VAL A 1135 -63.80 -46.39 21.68
C VAL A 1135 -64.55 -46.78 20.40
N LEU A 1136 -63.90 -47.56 19.51
CA LEU A 1136 -64.47 -48.11 18.27
C LEU A 1136 -65.08 -49.50 18.49
N PHE A 1137 -66.28 -49.76 17.94
CA PHE A 1137 -66.88 -51.10 17.85
C PHE A 1137 -67.51 -51.37 16.47
N ASN A 1138 -67.59 -52.66 16.11
CA ASN A 1138 -67.82 -53.15 14.75
C ASN A 1138 -69.26 -53.16 14.22
N ASN A 1139 -70.28 -52.63 14.93
CA ASN A 1139 -71.66 -52.57 14.40
C ASN A 1139 -72.41 -51.32 14.86
N VAL A 1140 -72.85 -50.51 13.90
CA VAL A 1140 -73.35 -49.14 14.12
C VAL A 1140 -74.65 -48.90 13.35
N PRO A 1141 -75.70 -48.31 13.96
CA PRO A 1141 -76.90 -47.89 13.25
C PRO A 1141 -76.65 -46.66 12.35
N LYS A 1142 -77.22 -46.65 11.14
CA LYS A 1142 -77.11 -45.56 10.14
C LYS A 1142 -78.48 -44.96 9.84
N PHE A 1143 -78.56 -43.63 9.75
CA PHE A 1143 -79.72 -42.94 9.18
C PHE A 1143 -79.29 -41.67 8.45
N ASP A 1144 -79.93 -41.40 7.31
CA ASP A 1144 -79.71 -40.24 6.43
C ASP A 1144 -78.24 -39.99 6.02
N GLY A 1145 -77.55 -41.08 5.69
CA GLY A 1145 -76.21 -41.04 5.08
C GLY A 1145 -75.03 -40.80 6.03
N GLN A 1146 -75.25 -40.51 7.32
CA GLN A 1146 -74.18 -40.38 8.33
C GLN A 1146 -74.34 -41.42 9.45
N SER A 1147 -73.25 -42.10 9.82
CA SER A 1147 -73.26 -43.11 10.89
C SER A 1147 -73.22 -42.47 12.28
N ALA A 1148 -73.86 -43.08 13.29
CA ALA A 1148 -73.84 -42.58 14.68
C ALA A 1148 -72.40 -42.34 15.20
N ASP A 1149 -71.46 -43.18 14.77
CA ASP A 1149 -70.02 -43.01 15.04
C ASP A 1149 -69.44 -41.73 14.46
N MET A 1150 -69.86 -41.31 13.26
CA MET A 1150 -69.33 -40.09 12.62
C MET A 1150 -69.80 -38.85 13.40
N ILE A 1151 -71.09 -38.81 13.76
CA ILE A 1151 -71.65 -37.73 14.59
C ILE A 1151 -71.00 -37.73 15.99
N TYR A 1152 -70.66 -38.90 16.52
CA TYR A 1152 -69.93 -39.04 17.78
C TYR A 1152 -68.46 -38.58 17.67
N PHE A 1153 -67.79 -38.89 16.55
CA PHE A 1153 -66.44 -38.38 16.26
C PHE A 1153 -66.43 -36.88 16.02
N ASP A 1154 -67.45 -36.31 15.38
CA ASP A 1154 -67.61 -34.87 15.25
C ASP A 1154 -67.79 -34.24 16.63
N ALA A 1155 -68.62 -34.83 17.49
CA ALA A 1155 -68.77 -34.36 18.87
C ALA A 1155 -67.44 -34.39 19.65
N LEU A 1156 -66.62 -35.43 19.48
CA LEU A 1156 -65.30 -35.53 20.09
C LEU A 1156 -64.26 -34.60 19.43
N ASN A 1157 -64.39 -34.33 18.13
CA ASN A 1157 -63.55 -33.35 17.44
C ASN A 1157 -63.86 -31.93 17.93
N GLU A 1158 -65.14 -31.55 18.02
CA GLU A 1158 -65.54 -30.25 18.61
C GLU A 1158 -65.04 -30.13 20.05
N TRP A 1159 -65.12 -31.21 20.83
CA TRP A 1159 -64.51 -31.26 22.17
C TRP A 1159 -63.01 -31.01 22.14
N ASN A 1160 -62.28 -31.71 21.26
CA ASN A 1160 -60.83 -31.60 21.12
C ASN A 1160 -60.35 -30.28 20.50
N HIS A 1161 -61.24 -29.52 19.86
CA HIS A 1161 -61.00 -28.15 19.39
C HIS A 1161 -61.43 -27.08 20.41
N GLY A 1162 -61.98 -27.49 21.56
CA GLY A 1162 -62.36 -26.59 22.67
C GLY A 1162 -63.83 -26.12 22.66
N GLU A 1163 -64.66 -26.56 21.71
CA GLU A 1163 -66.08 -26.19 21.59
C GLU A 1163 -66.99 -27.09 22.45
N GLU A 1164 -66.86 -26.93 23.77
CA GLU A 1164 -67.41 -27.82 24.79
C GLU A 1164 -68.95 -27.94 24.76
N VAL A 1165 -69.64 -26.82 24.56
CA VAL A 1165 -71.12 -26.74 24.60
C VAL A 1165 -71.73 -27.45 23.39
N LEU A 1166 -71.13 -27.26 22.22
CA LEU A 1166 -71.57 -27.88 20.97
C LEU A 1166 -71.35 -29.39 21.03
N SER A 1167 -70.17 -29.82 21.50
CA SER A 1167 -69.87 -31.23 21.75
C SER A 1167 -70.89 -31.89 22.69
N ARG A 1168 -71.21 -31.27 23.83
CA ARG A 1168 -72.19 -31.81 24.80
C ARG A 1168 -73.61 -31.86 24.23
N MET A 1169 -74.02 -30.88 23.44
CA MET A 1169 -75.33 -30.88 22.75
C MET A 1169 -75.43 -32.02 21.74
N ILE A 1170 -74.37 -32.23 20.95
CA ILE A 1170 -74.30 -33.32 19.96
C ILE A 1170 -74.33 -34.68 20.69
N LEU A 1171 -73.53 -34.85 21.75
CA LEU A 1171 -73.51 -36.05 22.58
C LEU A 1171 -74.87 -36.33 23.25
N GLN A 1172 -75.54 -35.31 23.82
CA GLN A 1172 -76.86 -35.45 24.44
C GLN A 1172 -77.92 -35.89 23.42
N ARG A 1173 -77.92 -35.28 22.23
CA ARG A 1173 -78.82 -35.67 21.13
C ARG A 1173 -78.58 -37.11 20.71
N LEU A 1174 -77.32 -37.53 20.58
CA LEU A 1174 -76.92 -38.91 20.29
C LEU A 1174 -77.43 -39.91 21.34
N VAL A 1175 -77.27 -39.60 22.63
CA VAL A 1175 -77.71 -40.45 23.74
C VAL A 1175 -79.23 -40.56 23.82
N THR A 1176 -79.95 -39.48 23.47
CA THR A 1176 -81.43 -39.47 23.49
C THR A 1176 -82.02 -40.24 22.30
N GLN A 1177 -81.41 -40.12 21.12
CA GLN A 1177 -81.87 -40.80 19.89
C GLN A 1177 -81.41 -42.25 19.78
N TYR A 1178 -80.24 -42.59 20.32
CA TYR A 1178 -79.69 -43.95 20.32
C TYR A 1178 -79.25 -44.35 21.74
N PRO A 1179 -80.21 -44.67 22.64
CA PRO A 1179 -79.91 -44.94 24.06
C PRO A 1179 -78.95 -46.11 24.29
N ASN A 1180 -78.86 -47.02 23.31
CA ASN A 1180 -78.01 -48.20 23.32
C ASN A 1180 -76.64 -47.96 22.67
N PHE A 1181 -76.36 -46.76 22.14
CA PHE A 1181 -75.05 -46.39 21.61
C PHE A 1181 -74.10 -45.99 22.75
N ILE A 1182 -73.49 -47.01 23.33
CA ILE A 1182 -72.71 -46.94 24.57
C ILE A 1182 -71.55 -45.91 24.52
N PRO A 1183 -70.82 -45.70 23.41
CA PRO A 1183 -69.71 -44.74 23.37
C PRO A 1183 -70.15 -43.30 23.62
N ALA A 1184 -71.22 -42.82 22.96
CA ALA A 1184 -71.74 -41.48 23.21
C ALA A 1184 -72.31 -41.35 24.62
N LYS A 1185 -72.95 -42.40 25.16
CA LYS A 1185 -73.47 -42.43 26.53
C LYS A 1185 -72.35 -42.35 27.57
N ARG A 1186 -71.29 -43.14 27.42
CA ARG A 1186 -70.11 -43.08 28.30
C ARG A 1186 -69.39 -41.75 28.21
N ALA A 1187 -69.16 -41.21 27.01
CA ALA A 1187 -68.52 -39.90 26.85
C ALA A 1187 -69.38 -38.79 27.47
N TYR A 1188 -70.69 -38.78 27.21
CA TYR A 1188 -71.62 -37.83 27.82
C TYR A 1188 -71.64 -37.93 29.36
N GLU A 1189 -71.63 -39.15 29.92
CA GLU A 1189 -71.57 -39.40 31.36
C GLU A 1189 -70.21 -39.02 31.98
N GLN A 1190 -69.08 -39.38 31.35
CA GLN A 1190 -67.72 -39.02 31.80
C GLN A 1190 -67.49 -37.50 31.78
N LEU A 1191 -67.91 -36.83 30.71
CA LEU A 1191 -67.80 -35.38 30.60
C LEU A 1191 -68.70 -34.65 31.60
N ASN A 1192 -69.81 -35.26 32.03
CA ASN A 1192 -70.64 -34.75 33.14
C ASN A 1192 -70.08 -35.11 34.53
N GLN A 1193 -69.25 -36.17 34.65
CA GLN A 1193 -68.56 -36.56 35.88
C GLN A 1193 -67.24 -35.81 36.14
N ALA A 1194 -66.55 -35.27 35.13
CA ALA A 1194 -65.30 -34.50 35.32
C ALA A 1194 -65.46 -33.24 36.19
N LYS A 1195 -66.70 -32.76 36.42
CA LYS A 1195 -67.00 -31.73 37.44
C LYS A 1195 -66.85 -32.20 38.90
N LEU A 1196 -66.72 -33.51 39.15
CA LEU A 1196 -66.61 -34.10 40.50
C LEU A 1196 -65.17 -34.44 40.93
N ILE A 1197 -64.18 -34.47 40.02
CA ILE A 1197 -62.77 -34.82 40.34
C ILE A 1197 -61.86 -33.58 40.41
N ASN A 1198 -62.42 -32.38 40.53
CA ASN A 1198 -61.68 -31.20 41.04
C ASN A 1198 -61.41 -31.28 42.56
N ASN A 1199 -61.51 -32.47 43.17
CA ASN A 1199 -61.28 -32.72 44.58
C ASN A 1199 -60.42 -33.99 44.75
N LEU A 1200 -59.09 -33.84 44.71
CA LEU A 1200 -58.00 -34.68 45.27
C LEU A 1200 -56.83 -34.81 44.26
N GLY A 1201 -55.79 -33.98 44.42
CA GLY A 1201 -54.54 -34.03 43.66
C GLY A 1201 -53.96 -32.65 43.40
#